data_AF-A0A1H2LLM6-F1
#
_entry.id   AF-A0A1H2LLM6-F1
#
_cell.length_a   1.000
_cell.length_b   1.000
_cell.length_c   1.000
_cell.angle_alpha   90.00
_cell.angle_beta   90.00
_cell.angle_gamma   90.00
#
_symmetry.space_group_name_H-M   'P 1'
#
loop_
_entity.id
_entity.type
_entity.pdbx_description
1 polymer ?
#
loop_
_entity_poly.entity_id
_entity_poly.type
_entity_poly.pdbx_seq_one_letter_code
_entity_poly.pdbx_strand_id
1 'polypeptide(L)'
;MWTRTLPAAGLAGAVLTMSMALSAPAAPDDLRGPVLREPEDRTQASSLTPSVDAPGAGALLSPFSVTTADLPGKPRDDVIVDVPVNPNDASIPMNLTPYHAIAPALRALQESDRVSVEIIGQSAGGRDLHLVVVTSPMTDAEWAEWQRLSDLRTEDPDAALAALEAGEYDDWKSPLFVNNNIHGNEWEGTDASLQVLDDLAFSDDPETVELLDQHVVAMVVTNNPDGRIAGTRANGNGFDINRDYITTSQPESRAVRSQLIRYEPLTMLDEHGYTEVTLIEPTTGPHGENYEYDLYIRQAIRNGLAMEQAVLALGEPSVTEVDIPWRDFESGWDDWPPIFTPMYAMYHGAVGHTVEIPHDPRDPRLTPAQRHELTRINTAVSRASIEANFAWAHENRLSLLADQLEIFRRGEAGESSRPIDDELALSLALGENGKTLLQDYPRAYVIPAERRGDSAAARLAQFLLDNDVEVHQARRPFTAGGERYPAGSYVVDMFQAKRGLANTILDVGADVTTTFPTMYDISAWSQGSLWGATVETVAAGGSLETRALSELDAVAPTGWVAPGRPAHYGFDAATLAGIQAVNAFVAAGVPVRRTAAGVFTVPGSARALVEDAAATYGLEFSALTGAAVRGAVPVGIGRVGTSAPADELHALARMGFATTNVNAAGFNAGTYAFADFDAFYVSTTGFNPQQLNATQQAAFTAWRAAGGTIVGRGASGWTFSDRADLLDVGLVNPTDWNMANGIVAVDNDPASPVTGGASPSSFVSNPQHFTTPGAGVRVDQRLGGGDFFLAGHWIGQEAAAGQPVVVSGVAGGADVTLFATEPLYRSHPEGLFPQVANALWQ
;
A
#
# COMPACT_ATOMS: atom_id res chain seq x y z
N MET A 1 74.49 43.28 35.95
CA MET A 1 75.84 42.78 36.29
C MET A 1 75.82 41.29 35.97
N TRP A 2 76.57 40.86 34.94
CA TRP A 2 77.24 39.55 34.73
C TRP A 2 76.46 38.28 35.15
N THR A 3 76.18 37.28 34.29
CA THR A 3 77.13 36.57 33.41
C THR A 3 76.41 35.65 32.42
N ARG A 4 77.05 35.49 31.25
CA ARG A 4 76.85 34.47 30.19
C ARG A 4 77.16 33.05 30.69
N THR A 5 76.55 32.03 30.09
CA THR A 5 77.23 30.90 29.36
C THR A 5 76.23 29.89 28.77
N LEU A 6 76.35 29.65 27.47
CA LEU A 6 76.00 28.42 26.71
C LEU A 6 77.23 27.45 26.76
N PRO A 7 77.25 26.22 26.17
CA PRO A 7 76.23 25.35 25.55
C PRO A 7 76.37 23.83 25.92
N ALA A 8 75.56 22.97 25.28
CA ALA A 8 75.94 21.71 24.59
C ALA A 8 75.20 20.40 24.99
N ALA A 9 74.43 19.91 24.02
CA ALA A 9 74.30 18.54 23.48
C ALA A 9 74.20 17.30 24.38
N GLY A 10 73.20 16.45 24.11
CA GLY A 10 73.34 15.00 24.22
C GLY A 10 72.08 14.18 24.53
N LEU A 11 71.68 13.36 23.54
CA LEU A 11 70.98 12.05 23.63
C LEU A 11 69.52 11.92 24.11
N ALA A 12 68.70 11.47 23.14
CA ALA A 12 67.77 10.33 23.15
C ALA A 12 67.15 9.84 24.48
N GLY A 13 65.81 9.77 24.49
CA GLY A 13 65.03 8.97 25.42
C GLY A 13 63.53 9.16 25.19
N ALA A 14 62.86 8.12 24.73
CA ALA A 14 61.40 8.05 24.62
C ALA A 14 60.75 8.16 26.01
N VAL A 15 59.75 9.04 26.16
CA VAL A 15 58.93 9.13 27.38
C VAL A 15 57.49 9.50 26.99
N LEU A 16 56.57 8.61 27.37
CA LEU A 16 55.12 8.86 27.47
C LEU A 16 54.87 10.15 28.26
N THR A 17 54.06 11.05 27.71
CA THR A 17 53.51 12.17 28.47
C THR A 17 51.99 12.12 28.45
N MET A 18 51.42 11.72 29.58
CA MET A 18 50.07 12.11 29.98
C MET A 18 50.01 13.64 30.01
N SER A 19 49.08 14.21 29.25
CA SER A 19 48.68 15.61 29.39
C SER A 19 47.24 15.64 29.87
N MET A 20 47.05 16.06 31.12
CA MET A 20 45.73 16.45 31.62
C MET A 20 45.28 17.70 30.85
N ALA A 21 44.18 17.59 30.11
CA ALA A 21 43.44 18.71 29.56
C ALA A 21 42.12 18.83 30.33
N LEU A 22 41.79 20.07 30.69
CA LEU A 22 40.63 20.47 31.48
C LEU A 22 39.32 19.97 30.84
N SER A 23 38.49 19.33 31.65
CA SER A 23 37.14 18.90 31.31
C SER A 23 36.23 20.10 31.11
N ALA A 24 35.89 20.41 29.85
CA ALA A 24 34.61 21.00 29.52
C ALA A 24 33.53 19.93 29.76
N PRO A 25 32.32 20.29 30.23
CA PRO A 25 31.26 19.32 30.42
C PRO A 25 30.95 18.66 29.07
N ALA A 26 30.95 17.32 29.07
CA ALA A 26 30.51 16.54 27.93
C ALA A 26 29.08 16.98 27.57
N ALA A 27 28.85 17.25 26.29
CA ALA A 27 27.49 17.27 25.77
C ALA A 27 26.88 15.88 26.05
N PRO A 28 25.60 15.81 26.47
CA PRO A 28 24.95 14.52 26.66
C PRO A 28 24.86 13.80 25.31
N ASP A 29 25.44 12.59 25.26
CA ASP A 29 25.47 11.66 24.11
C ASP A 29 24.18 10.83 23.99
N ASP A 30 23.06 11.24 24.59
CA ASP A 30 21.79 10.50 24.54
C ASP A 30 20.77 11.27 23.68
N LEU A 31 20.95 11.24 22.36
CA LEU A 31 19.82 11.46 21.44
C LEU A 31 19.11 10.11 21.31
N ARG A 32 17.85 10.05 21.78
CA ARG A 32 16.99 8.89 21.56
C ARG A 32 16.64 8.86 20.07
N GLY A 33 17.12 7.85 19.36
CA GLY A 33 16.59 7.54 18.03
C GLY A 33 15.28 6.74 18.17
N PRO A 34 14.37 6.80 17.18
CA PRO A 34 13.24 5.89 17.18
C PRO A 34 13.75 4.45 17.23
N VAL A 35 12.97 3.54 17.82
CA VAL A 35 13.19 2.11 17.62
C VAL A 35 13.04 1.85 16.13
N LEU A 36 14.18 1.75 15.42
CA LEU A 36 14.20 1.39 14.00
C LEU A 36 13.37 0.13 13.83
N ARG A 37 12.36 0.22 12.96
CA ARG A 37 11.42 -0.88 12.73
C ARG A 37 12.18 -2.14 12.31
N GLU A 38 11.83 -3.27 12.93
CA GLU A 38 12.19 -4.59 12.41
C GLU A 38 11.52 -4.77 11.02
N PRO A 39 12.29 -5.02 9.95
CA PRO A 39 11.73 -5.28 8.62
C PRO A 39 10.66 -6.37 8.69
N GLU A 40 9.64 -6.25 7.83
CA GLU A 40 8.60 -7.27 7.72
C GLU A 40 9.24 -8.65 7.48
N ASP A 41 9.09 -9.60 8.42
CA ASP A 41 9.66 -10.94 8.29
C ASP A 41 8.89 -11.77 7.26
N ARG A 42 9.33 -11.66 6.01
CA ARG A 42 8.83 -12.44 4.87
C ARG A 42 9.47 -13.83 4.76
N THR A 43 10.24 -14.28 5.76
CA THR A 43 10.96 -15.57 5.71
C THR A 43 10.13 -16.75 6.23
N GLN A 44 8.98 -16.46 6.86
CA GLN A 44 8.05 -17.44 7.42
C GLN A 44 6.90 -17.74 6.47
N ALA A 45 6.55 -19.03 6.36
CA ALA A 45 5.38 -19.45 5.59
C ALA A 45 4.09 -19.12 6.36
N SER A 46 3.10 -18.56 5.67
CA SER A 46 1.77 -18.33 6.24
C SER A 46 0.90 -19.57 6.15
N SER A 47 0.12 -19.85 7.20
CA SER A 47 -0.91 -20.89 7.21
C SER A 47 -2.31 -20.35 6.88
N LEU A 48 -2.44 -19.04 6.64
CA LEU A 48 -3.71 -18.42 6.30
C LEU A 48 -4.17 -18.89 4.91
N THR A 49 -5.49 -19.03 4.77
CA THR A 49 -6.13 -19.20 3.47
C THR A 49 -6.55 -17.81 2.99
N PRO A 50 -5.94 -17.26 1.93
CA PRO A 50 -6.29 -15.92 1.46
C PRO A 50 -7.75 -15.87 1.03
N SER A 51 -8.46 -14.87 1.51
CA SER A 51 -9.73 -14.41 0.96
C SER A 51 -9.41 -13.41 -0.15
N VAL A 52 -9.89 -13.71 -1.36
CA VAL A 52 -9.87 -12.79 -2.49
C VAL A 52 -11.31 -12.53 -2.90
N ASP A 53 -11.62 -11.30 -3.26
CA ASP A 53 -12.93 -11.01 -3.84
C ASP A 53 -13.11 -11.90 -5.07
N ALA A 54 -14.23 -12.62 -5.11
CA ALA A 54 -14.61 -13.33 -6.34
C ALA A 54 -14.68 -12.30 -7.47
N PRO A 55 -14.19 -12.60 -8.69
CA PRO A 55 -14.49 -11.77 -9.85
C PRO A 55 -16.02 -11.69 -9.97
N GLY A 56 -16.61 -10.61 -9.49
CA GLY A 56 -18.05 -10.50 -9.37
C GLY A 56 -18.68 -10.51 -10.76
N ALA A 57 -19.68 -11.36 -10.97
CA ALA A 57 -20.60 -11.23 -12.10
C ALA A 57 -21.49 -9.99 -11.87
N GLY A 58 -20.93 -8.79 -12.01
CA GLY A 58 -21.67 -7.55 -11.77
C GLY A 58 -20.85 -6.26 -11.68
N ALA A 59 -19.56 -6.30 -11.39
CA ALA A 59 -18.70 -5.10 -11.43
C ALA A 59 -17.96 -5.07 -12.76
N LEU A 60 -18.45 -4.24 -13.68
CA LEU A 60 -17.78 -3.93 -14.93
C LEU A 60 -16.41 -3.32 -14.58
N LEU A 61 -15.33 -4.07 -14.82
CA LEU A 61 -13.93 -3.72 -14.57
C LEU A 61 -13.59 -3.42 -13.08
N SER A 62 -13.04 -4.46 -12.44
CA SER A 62 -12.46 -4.51 -11.09
C SER A 62 -13.44 -4.88 -9.97
N PRO A 63 -13.24 -6.00 -9.24
CA PRO A 63 -13.93 -6.24 -7.97
C PRO A 63 -13.53 -5.22 -6.86
N PHE A 64 -12.63 -4.28 -7.18
CA PHE A 64 -12.10 -3.28 -6.25
C PHE A 64 -12.66 -1.86 -6.43
N SER A 65 -13.55 -1.63 -7.41
CA SER A 65 -14.18 -0.31 -7.59
C SER A 65 -15.33 -0.13 -6.60
N VAL A 66 -15.15 0.80 -5.67
CA VAL A 66 -16.24 1.42 -4.91
C VAL A 66 -16.28 2.84 -5.45
N THR A 67 -17.25 3.14 -6.32
CA THR A 67 -17.45 4.50 -6.82
C THR A 67 -17.91 5.37 -5.66
N THR A 68 -17.10 6.38 -5.30
CA THR A 68 -17.51 7.38 -4.30
C THR A 68 -18.55 8.36 -4.85
N ALA A 69 -18.65 8.48 -6.18
CA ALA A 69 -19.66 9.29 -6.87
C ALA A 69 -21.12 8.96 -6.47
N ASP A 70 -21.37 7.76 -5.93
CA ASP A 70 -22.69 7.32 -5.48
C ASP A 70 -22.88 7.44 -3.95
N LEU A 71 -21.88 7.89 -3.19
CA LEU A 71 -21.95 8.05 -1.74
C LEU A 71 -22.32 9.49 -1.38
N PRO A 72 -23.59 9.80 -1.07
CA PRO A 72 -23.97 11.15 -0.68
C PRO A 72 -23.27 11.53 0.64
N GLY A 73 -22.89 12.79 0.84
CA GLY A 73 -22.32 13.27 2.10
C GLY A 73 -23.22 13.04 3.31
N LYS A 74 -24.53 13.04 3.10
CA LYS A 74 -25.50 12.66 4.13
C LYS A 74 -25.29 11.20 4.55
N PRO A 75 -25.05 10.91 5.85
CA PRO A 75 -24.85 9.55 6.31
C PRO A 75 -26.13 8.72 6.22
N ARG A 76 -25.95 7.41 6.12
CA ARG A 76 -27.02 6.43 6.34
C ARG A 76 -27.09 6.07 7.82
N ASP A 77 -28.24 5.56 8.22
CA ASP A 77 -28.45 5.02 9.57
C ASP A 77 -28.89 3.54 9.44
N ASP A 78 -27.89 2.68 9.31
CA ASP A 78 -28.05 1.26 9.07
C ASP A 78 -28.51 0.52 10.33
N VAL A 79 -29.25 -0.57 10.12
CA VAL A 79 -29.68 -1.46 11.21
C VAL A 79 -28.52 -2.37 11.61
N ILE A 80 -27.94 -2.13 12.78
CA ILE A 80 -26.79 -2.89 13.29
C ILE A 80 -27.24 -4.18 13.98
N VAL A 81 -26.76 -5.32 13.49
CA VAL A 81 -27.17 -6.65 13.96
C VAL A 81 -26.13 -7.22 14.94
N ASP A 82 -26.61 -7.92 15.97
CA ASP A 82 -25.71 -8.65 16.87
C ASP A 82 -24.98 -9.78 16.15
N VAL A 83 -23.68 -9.87 16.42
CA VAL A 83 -22.85 -11.00 16.01
C VAL A 83 -22.72 -12.00 17.16
N PRO A 84 -22.45 -13.29 16.89
CA PRO A 84 -22.26 -14.29 17.93
C PRO A 84 -21.15 -13.92 18.92
N VAL A 85 -21.40 -14.14 20.21
CA VAL A 85 -20.39 -13.98 21.26
C VAL A 85 -19.19 -14.87 20.98
N ASN A 86 -18.00 -14.26 20.90
CA ASN A 86 -16.74 -14.98 20.82
C ASN A 86 -15.99 -14.89 22.16
N PRO A 87 -15.97 -15.97 22.97
CA PRO A 87 -15.26 -15.95 24.26
C PRO A 87 -13.73 -15.95 24.12
N ASN A 88 -13.21 -16.19 22.91
CA ASN A 88 -11.78 -16.22 22.61
C ASN A 88 -11.28 -14.91 21.97
N ASP A 89 -12.11 -13.86 21.94
CA ASP A 89 -11.70 -12.55 21.45
C ASP A 89 -10.52 -12.03 22.29
N ALA A 90 -9.42 -11.69 21.63
CA ALA A 90 -8.16 -11.32 22.27
C ALA A 90 -8.24 -9.99 23.04
N SER A 91 -9.28 -9.17 22.84
CA SER A 91 -9.50 -7.96 23.64
C SER A 91 -10.03 -8.28 25.05
N ILE A 92 -10.67 -9.43 25.26
CA ILE A 92 -11.33 -9.76 26.54
C ILE A 92 -10.33 -9.82 27.70
N PRO A 93 -9.18 -10.52 27.60
CA PRO A 93 -8.18 -10.51 28.67
C PRO A 93 -7.61 -9.12 28.96
N MET A 94 -7.67 -8.21 27.99
CA MET A 94 -7.23 -6.81 28.09
C MET A 94 -8.27 -5.93 28.82
N ASN A 95 -9.46 -6.44 29.15
CA ASN A 95 -10.58 -5.66 29.68
C ASN A 95 -11.01 -4.51 28.74
N LEU A 96 -11.01 -4.82 27.44
CA LEU A 96 -11.42 -3.91 26.36
C LEU A 96 -12.63 -4.50 25.63
N THR A 97 -13.39 -3.64 24.96
CA THR A 97 -14.66 -4.00 24.30
C THR A 97 -14.42 -5.06 23.22
N PRO A 98 -14.94 -6.30 23.38
CA PRO A 98 -14.80 -7.32 22.35
C PRO A 98 -15.64 -6.98 21.13
N TYR A 99 -15.27 -7.50 19.97
CA TYR A 99 -15.94 -7.18 18.71
C TYR A 99 -17.45 -7.42 18.76
N HIS A 100 -17.88 -8.51 19.41
CA HIS A 100 -19.30 -8.83 19.55
C HIS A 100 -20.10 -7.87 20.44
N ALA A 101 -19.43 -7.03 21.24
CA ALA A 101 -20.06 -6.01 22.07
C ALA A 101 -20.12 -4.63 21.40
N ILE A 102 -19.41 -4.43 20.27
CA ILE A 102 -19.45 -3.17 19.52
C ILE A 102 -20.86 -2.91 18.97
N ALA A 103 -21.46 -3.89 18.29
CA ALA A 103 -22.80 -3.72 17.70
C ALA A 103 -23.87 -3.27 18.73
N PRO A 104 -23.99 -3.90 19.92
CA PRO A 104 -24.85 -3.38 20.99
C PRO A 104 -24.52 -1.95 21.44
N ALA A 105 -23.24 -1.58 21.54
CA ALA A 105 -22.83 -0.24 21.92
C ALA A 105 -23.25 0.81 20.87
N LEU A 106 -23.05 0.51 19.59
CA LEU A 106 -23.44 1.41 18.50
C LEU A 106 -24.95 1.62 18.44
N ARG A 107 -25.75 0.57 18.67
CA ARG A 107 -27.21 0.73 18.77
C ARG A 107 -27.66 1.60 19.94
N ALA A 108 -26.92 1.59 21.04
CA ALA A 108 -27.21 2.48 22.15
C ALA A 108 -26.95 3.94 21.75
N LEU A 109 -25.85 4.21 21.03
CA LEU A 109 -25.54 5.54 20.50
C LEU A 109 -26.61 6.03 19.50
N GLN A 110 -27.18 5.15 18.69
CA GLN A 110 -28.29 5.46 17.75
C GLN A 110 -29.60 5.89 18.44
N GLU A 111 -29.69 5.87 19.78
CA GLU A 111 -30.81 6.51 20.50
C GLU A 111 -30.75 8.05 20.45
N SER A 112 -29.59 8.63 20.14
CA SER A 112 -29.39 10.07 19.90
C SER A 112 -29.73 10.44 18.45
N ASP A 113 -30.39 11.58 18.24
CA ASP A 113 -30.67 12.13 16.91
C ASP A 113 -29.44 12.77 16.24
N ARG A 114 -28.31 12.84 16.96
CA ARG A 114 -27.01 13.32 16.49
C ARG A 114 -26.18 12.24 15.81
N VAL A 115 -26.51 10.96 16.02
CA VAL A 115 -25.69 9.82 15.63
C VAL A 115 -26.30 9.08 14.44
N SER A 116 -25.46 8.72 13.48
CA SER A 116 -25.79 7.79 12.40
C SER A 116 -24.69 6.72 12.31
N VAL A 117 -25.07 5.46 12.11
CA VAL A 117 -24.11 4.35 11.99
C VAL A 117 -24.25 3.68 10.63
N GLU A 118 -23.13 3.49 9.93
CA GLU A 118 -23.07 2.83 8.63
C GLU A 118 -22.21 1.57 8.68
N ILE A 119 -22.65 0.51 8.00
CA ILE A 119 -21.78 -0.58 7.61
C ILE A 119 -21.13 -0.17 6.29
N ILE A 120 -19.83 0.14 6.33
CA ILE A 120 -19.07 0.66 5.18
C ILE A 120 -18.35 -0.41 4.37
N GLY A 121 -18.37 -1.65 4.85
CA GLY A 121 -17.75 -2.80 4.18
C GLY A 121 -17.64 -3.99 5.13
N GLN A 122 -17.00 -5.06 4.63
CA GLN A 122 -16.66 -6.22 5.44
C GLN A 122 -15.16 -6.51 5.36
N SER A 123 -14.58 -6.97 6.44
CA SER A 123 -13.18 -7.39 6.52
C SER A 123 -12.91 -8.63 5.64
N ALA A 124 -11.64 -8.98 5.47
CA ALA A 124 -11.25 -10.19 4.73
C ALA A 124 -11.91 -11.47 5.29
N GLY A 125 -12.13 -11.53 6.59
CA GLY A 125 -12.82 -12.57 7.33
C GLY A 125 -14.34 -12.36 7.47
N GLY A 126 -14.94 -11.45 6.70
CA GLY A 126 -16.38 -11.25 6.56
C GLY A 126 -17.07 -10.55 7.74
N ARG A 127 -16.37 -9.64 8.43
CA ARG A 127 -16.90 -8.90 9.59
C ARG A 127 -17.17 -7.46 9.24
N ASP A 128 -18.31 -6.93 9.67
CA ASP A 128 -18.74 -5.57 9.37
C ASP A 128 -17.76 -4.50 9.90
N LEU A 129 -17.38 -3.56 9.03
CA LEU A 129 -16.68 -2.34 9.40
C LEU A 129 -17.72 -1.25 9.65
N HIS A 130 -17.66 -0.64 10.82
CA HIS A 130 -18.64 0.35 11.27
C HIS A 130 -18.04 1.76 11.22
N LEU A 131 -18.71 2.64 10.49
CA LEU A 131 -18.50 4.09 10.55
C LEU A 131 -19.60 4.70 11.41
N VAL A 132 -19.23 5.56 12.36
CA VAL A 132 -20.16 6.37 13.13
C VAL A 132 -19.99 7.83 12.73
N VAL A 133 -21.09 8.47 12.37
CA VAL A 133 -21.13 9.89 12.00
C VAL A 133 -21.91 10.64 13.05
N VAL A 134 -21.33 11.69 13.62
CA VAL A 134 -21.94 12.51 14.67
C VAL A 134 -21.92 13.98 14.28
N THR A 135 -23.07 14.62 14.34
CA THR A 135 -23.24 16.05 14.03
C THR A 135 -24.55 16.55 14.64
N SER A 136 -24.72 17.86 14.82
CA SER A 136 -26.06 18.36 15.17
C SER A 136 -27.02 18.14 14.00
N PRO A 137 -28.30 17.78 14.25
CA PRO A 137 -29.19 17.29 13.19
C PRO A 137 -29.32 18.28 12.03
N MET A 138 -29.09 17.79 10.81
CA MET A 138 -29.27 18.56 9.57
C MET A 138 -30.46 18.05 8.77
N THR A 139 -31.24 18.98 8.23
CA THR A 139 -32.31 18.74 7.25
C THR A 139 -31.75 18.31 5.91
N ASP A 140 -32.59 17.75 5.04
CA ASP A 140 -32.18 17.37 3.67
C ASP A 140 -31.64 18.56 2.86
N ALA A 141 -32.13 19.77 3.13
CA ALA A 141 -31.66 20.98 2.46
C ALA A 141 -30.27 21.41 2.96
N GLU A 142 -30.02 21.30 4.27
CA GLU A 142 -28.69 21.57 4.84
C GLU A 142 -27.66 20.56 4.36
N TRP A 143 -28.01 19.27 4.28
CA TRP A 143 -27.14 18.26 3.69
C TRP A 143 -26.84 18.50 2.20
N ALA A 144 -27.83 18.97 1.43
CA ALA A 144 -27.62 19.31 0.02
C ALA A 144 -26.69 20.53 -0.14
N GLU A 145 -26.83 21.54 0.73
CA GLU A 145 -25.94 22.70 0.73
C GLU A 145 -24.53 22.34 1.24
N TRP A 146 -24.45 21.50 2.27
CA TRP A 146 -23.19 20.94 2.75
C TRP A 146 -22.45 20.24 1.62
N GLN A 147 -23.14 19.38 0.86
CA GLN A 147 -22.56 18.67 -0.27
C GLN A 147 -22.11 19.65 -1.37
N ARG A 148 -22.94 20.63 -1.74
CA ARG A 148 -22.59 21.64 -2.75
C ARG A 148 -21.29 22.35 -2.40
N LEU A 149 -21.13 22.78 -1.15
CA LEU A 149 -19.92 23.45 -0.68
C LEU A 149 -18.73 22.48 -0.54
N SER A 150 -18.98 21.21 -0.20
CA SER A 150 -17.96 20.17 -0.18
C SER A 150 -17.39 19.89 -1.56
N ASP A 151 -18.24 19.73 -2.58
CA ASP A 151 -17.88 19.47 -3.99
C ASP A 151 -17.16 20.67 -4.61
N LEU A 152 -17.62 21.89 -4.32
CA LEU A 152 -17.03 23.12 -4.84
C LEU A 152 -15.53 23.23 -4.54
N ARG A 153 -15.05 22.68 -3.42
CA ARG A 153 -13.64 22.75 -3.00
C ARG A 153 -12.70 22.14 -4.04
N THR A 154 -13.11 21.08 -4.73
CA THR A 154 -12.30 20.37 -5.72
C THR A 154 -12.74 20.67 -7.16
N GLU A 155 -14.04 20.89 -7.40
CA GLU A 155 -14.58 21.22 -8.72
C GLU A 155 -14.18 22.62 -9.23
N ASP A 156 -14.14 23.62 -8.35
CA ASP A 156 -13.71 25.00 -8.66
C ASP A 156 -13.09 25.64 -7.40
N PRO A 157 -11.83 25.27 -7.05
CA PRO A 157 -11.12 25.81 -5.89
C PRO A 157 -11.03 27.35 -5.84
N ASP A 158 -10.94 28.02 -6.99
CA ASP A 158 -10.94 29.49 -7.05
C ASP A 158 -12.31 30.06 -6.61
N ALA A 159 -13.42 29.45 -7.05
CA ALA A 159 -14.76 29.81 -6.57
C ALA A 159 -14.97 29.43 -5.10
N ALA A 160 -14.41 28.32 -4.63
CA ALA A 160 -14.45 27.93 -3.22
C ALA A 160 -13.73 28.96 -2.33
N LEU A 161 -12.57 29.46 -2.74
CA LEU A 161 -11.87 30.54 -2.03
C LEU A 161 -12.69 31.84 -2.02
N ALA A 162 -13.33 32.19 -3.13
CA ALA A 162 -14.22 33.35 -3.18
C ALA A 162 -15.45 33.17 -2.25
N ALA A 163 -16.01 31.96 -2.16
CA ALA A 163 -17.10 31.63 -1.26
C ALA A 163 -16.67 31.69 0.22
N LEU A 164 -15.44 31.26 0.53
CA LEU A 164 -14.82 31.42 1.86
C LEU A 164 -14.67 32.91 2.23
N GLU A 165 -14.15 33.74 1.33
CA GLU A 165 -14.04 35.19 1.56
C GLU A 165 -15.41 35.88 1.72
N ALA A 166 -16.44 35.34 1.07
CA ALA A 166 -17.82 35.83 1.18
C ALA A 166 -18.56 35.35 2.44
N GLY A 167 -17.96 34.46 3.23
CA GLY A 167 -18.56 33.88 4.44
C GLY A 167 -19.55 32.74 4.18
N GLU A 168 -19.59 32.14 2.98
CA GLU A 168 -20.49 31.02 2.68
C GLU A 168 -20.14 29.75 3.49
N TYR A 169 -18.88 29.62 3.91
CA TYR A 169 -18.42 28.51 4.76
C TYR A 169 -18.58 28.75 6.27
N ASP A 170 -19.09 29.92 6.69
CA ASP A 170 -19.22 30.25 8.13
C ASP A 170 -20.12 29.23 8.86
N ASP A 171 -21.22 28.82 8.23
CA ASP A 171 -22.16 27.82 8.77
C ASP A 171 -21.92 26.40 8.21
N TRP A 172 -20.93 26.22 7.32
CA TRP A 172 -20.61 24.90 6.77
C TRP A 172 -19.93 24.02 7.81
N LYS A 173 -20.53 22.88 8.12
CA LYS A 173 -19.99 21.96 9.13
C LYS A 173 -18.76 21.23 8.61
N SER A 174 -17.57 21.48 9.15
CA SER A 174 -16.37 20.88 8.59
C SER A 174 -16.22 19.40 8.98
N PRO A 175 -15.79 18.54 8.04
CA PRO A 175 -15.58 17.11 8.28
C PRO A 175 -14.30 16.85 9.07
N LEU A 176 -14.40 16.03 10.13
CA LEU A 176 -13.27 15.52 10.93
C LEU A 176 -13.29 13.99 10.89
N PHE A 177 -12.13 13.33 10.81
CA PHE A 177 -12.07 11.87 10.66
C PHE A 177 -11.15 11.21 11.69
N VAL A 178 -11.60 10.09 12.28
CA VAL A 178 -10.79 9.24 13.17
C VAL A 178 -10.88 7.79 12.72
N ASN A 179 -9.74 7.16 12.48
CA ASN A 179 -9.62 5.73 12.20
C ASN A 179 -9.03 5.02 13.41
N ASN A 180 -9.64 3.91 13.82
CA ASN A 180 -9.21 3.16 14.99
C ASN A 180 -8.92 1.70 14.64
N ASN A 181 -7.92 1.14 15.32
CA ASN A 181 -7.67 -0.31 15.34
C ASN A 181 -7.41 -0.88 13.92
N ILE A 182 -6.65 -0.14 13.11
CA ILE A 182 -6.11 -0.60 11.82
C ILE A 182 -5.16 -1.79 12.01
N HIS A 183 -4.36 -1.76 13.07
CA HIS A 183 -3.68 -2.94 13.56
C HIS A 183 -4.55 -3.61 14.61
N GLY A 184 -4.90 -4.87 14.36
CA GLY A 184 -5.88 -5.56 15.19
C GLY A 184 -5.48 -5.70 16.67
N ASN A 185 -4.18 -5.82 16.95
CA ASN A 185 -3.64 -5.99 18.31
C ASN A 185 -3.29 -4.68 19.04
N GLU A 186 -3.85 -3.56 18.57
CA GLU A 186 -3.78 -2.21 19.13
C GLU A 186 -5.23 -1.76 19.36
N TRP A 187 -5.78 -2.07 20.54
CA TRP A 187 -7.24 -2.15 20.74
C TRP A 187 -7.88 -0.86 21.24
N GLU A 188 -7.11 -0.04 21.96
CA GLU A 188 -7.59 1.00 22.86
C GLU A 188 -8.24 2.19 22.13
N GLY A 189 -7.82 2.51 20.90
CA GLY A 189 -8.49 3.53 20.08
C GLY A 189 -9.99 3.25 19.89
N THR A 190 -10.37 1.99 19.73
CA THR A 190 -11.80 1.61 19.67
C THR A 190 -12.54 2.01 20.95
N ASP A 191 -11.99 1.69 22.12
CA ASP A 191 -12.65 1.97 23.40
C ASP A 191 -12.63 3.47 23.74
N ALA A 192 -11.58 4.20 23.33
CA ALA A 192 -11.51 5.65 23.41
C ALA A 192 -12.57 6.31 22.52
N SER A 193 -12.67 5.88 21.26
CA SER A 193 -13.67 6.39 20.31
C SER A 193 -15.10 6.15 20.80
N LEU A 194 -15.41 4.98 21.38
CA LEU A 194 -16.73 4.69 21.94
C LEU A 194 -17.09 5.61 23.12
N GLN A 195 -16.10 6.00 23.95
CA GLN A 195 -16.32 6.97 25.02
C GLN A 195 -16.57 8.38 24.49
N VAL A 196 -15.76 8.82 23.52
CA VAL A 196 -15.94 10.14 22.87
C VAL A 196 -17.30 10.20 22.17
N LEU A 197 -17.69 9.15 21.45
CA LEU A 197 -18.97 9.06 20.78
C LEU A 197 -20.16 9.13 21.76
N ASP A 198 -20.06 8.51 22.94
CA ASP A 198 -21.09 8.60 23.99
C ASP A 198 -21.27 10.05 24.47
N ASP A 199 -20.16 10.76 24.71
CA ASP A 199 -20.19 12.16 25.12
C ASP A 199 -20.76 13.06 24.01
N LEU A 200 -20.35 12.89 22.76
CA LEU A 200 -20.90 13.65 21.63
C LEU A 200 -22.41 13.37 21.44
N ALA A 201 -22.83 12.12 21.63
CA ALA A 201 -24.22 11.70 21.46
C ALA A 201 -25.16 12.29 22.51
N PHE A 202 -24.74 12.37 23.78
CA PHE A 202 -25.65 12.61 24.90
C PHE A 202 -25.30 13.80 25.80
N SER A 203 -24.14 14.42 25.64
CA SER A 203 -23.77 15.60 26.43
C SER A 203 -24.62 16.82 26.06
N ASP A 204 -25.01 17.57 27.08
CA ASP A 204 -25.62 18.92 26.98
C ASP A 204 -24.58 20.03 27.28
N ASP A 205 -23.30 19.69 27.38
CA ASP A 205 -22.22 20.65 27.56
C ASP A 205 -22.19 21.64 26.38
N PRO A 206 -22.25 22.97 26.63
CA PRO A 206 -22.26 23.96 25.55
C PRO A 206 -21.09 23.81 24.57
N GLU A 207 -19.90 23.44 25.03
CA GLU A 207 -18.73 23.24 24.16
C GLU A 207 -18.94 22.05 23.20
N THR A 208 -19.53 20.95 23.67
CA THR A 208 -19.87 19.80 22.81
C THR A 208 -20.95 20.15 21.79
N VAL A 209 -21.98 20.89 22.20
CA VAL A 209 -23.05 21.30 21.28
C VAL A 209 -22.51 22.25 20.21
N GLU A 210 -21.68 23.22 20.60
CA GLU A 210 -21.04 24.17 19.68
C GLU A 210 -20.09 23.45 18.70
N LEU A 211 -19.33 22.45 19.16
CA LEU A 211 -18.52 21.59 18.29
C LEU A 211 -19.41 20.92 17.22
N LEU A 212 -20.49 20.26 17.62
CA LEU A 212 -21.39 19.56 16.69
C LEU A 212 -22.19 20.50 15.78
N ASP A 213 -22.36 21.76 16.20
CA ASP A 213 -22.94 22.81 15.36
C ASP A 213 -22.01 23.23 14.22
N GLN A 214 -20.69 23.01 14.36
CA GLN A 214 -19.67 23.43 13.40
C GLN A 214 -18.97 22.27 12.67
N HIS A 215 -19.25 21.01 13.04
CA HIS A 215 -18.54 19.85 12.53
C HIS A 215 -19.44 18.66 12.16
N VAL A 216 -18.96 17.88 11.19
CA VAL A 216 -19.40 16.50 10.92
C VAL A 216 -18.25 15.59 11.34
N VAL A 217 -18.42 14.84 12.43
CA VAL A 217 -17.38 13.94 12.96
C VAL A 217 -17.63 12.52 12.45
N ALA A 218 -16.65 11.92 11.77
CA ALA A 218 -16.71 10.58 11.21
C ALA A 218 -15.66 9.68 11.89
N MET A 219 -16.08 8.57 12.51
CA MET A 219 -15.18 7.68 13.24
C MET A 219 -15.36 6.22 12.78
N VAL A 220 -14.29 5.62 12.25
CA VAL A 220 -14.22 4.17 12.03
C VAL A 220 -13.86 3.50 13.34
N VAL A 221 -14.79 2.73 13.91
CA VAL A 221 -14.66 2.19 15.27
C VAL A 221 -13.66 1.03 15.35
N THR A 222 -13.63 0.19 14.31
CA THR A 222 -12.63 -0.86 14.15
C THR A 222 -12.39 -1.09 12.65
N ASN A 223 -11.16 -0.79 12.21
CA ASN A 223 -10.77 -0.99 10.82
C ASN A 223 -10.39 -2.46 10.56
N ASN A 224 -9.75 -3.13 11.52
CA ASN A 224 -9.30 -4.52 11.41
C ASN A 224 -9.96 -5.46 12.45
N PRO A 225 -11.26 -5.77 12.32
CA PRO A 225 -11.96 -6.62 13.28
C PRO A 225 -11.44 -8.07 13.29
N ASP A 226 -10.86 -8.55 12.19
CA ASP A 226 -10.24 -9.89 12.13
C ASP A 226 -9.01 -10.00 13.02
N GLY A 227 -8.08 -9.05 12.84
CA GLY A 227 -6.89 -8.96 13.67
C GLY A 227 -7.24 -8.65 15.13
N ARG A 228 -8.28 -7.84 15.37
CA ARG A 228 -8.78 -7.52 16.73
C ARG A 228 -9.13 -8.76 17.51
N ILE A 229 -9.93 -9.62 16.90
CA ILE A 229 -10.37 -10.88 17.51
C ILE A 229 -9.20 -11.85 17.68
N ALA A 230 -8.32 -11.91 16.69
CA ALA A 230 -7.18 -12.83 16.69
C ALA A 230 -6.01 -12.36 17.60
N GLY A 231 -5.97 -11.08 17.95
CA GLY A 231 -4.83 -10.45 18.61
C GLY A 231 -3.60 -10.35 17.72
N THR A 232 -3.81 -10.14 16.42
CA THR A 232 -2.75 -9.96 15.41
C THR A 232 -2.76 -8.56 14.84
N ARG A 233 -1.56 -8.04 14.49
CA ARG A 233 -1.42 -6.77 13.78
C ARG A 233 -2.12 -6.81 12.41
N ALA A 234 -1.83 -7.88 11.66
CA ALA A 234 -2.36 -8.08 10.32
C ALA A 234 -3.85 -8.44 10.29
N ASN A 235 -4.49 -8.23 9.14
CA ASN A 235 -5.90 -8.59 8.88
C ASN A 235 -6.11 -10.09 8.62
N GLY A 236 -7.34 -10.48 8.27
CA GLY A 236 -7.70 -11.88 7.98
C GLY A 236 -6.92 -12.51 6.81
N ASN A 237 -6.36 -11.69 5.92
CA ASN A 237 -5.48 -12.10 4.83
C ASN A 237 -3.99 -12.09 5.18
N GLY A 238 -3.62 -11.63 6.38
CA GLY A 238 -2.23 -11.52 6.81
C GLY A 238 -1.50 -10.28 6.30
N PHE A 239 -2.24 -9.23 5.89
CA PHE A 239 -1.67 -7.94 5.49
C PHE A 239 -1.61 -6.96 6.66
N ASP A 240 -0.52 -6.20 6.73
CA ASP A 240 -0.50 -4.93 7.46
C ASP A 240 -1.30 -3.90 6.64
N ILE A 241 -2.50 -3.54 7.10
CA ILE A 241 -3.41 -2.61 6.40
C ILE A 241 -2.80 -1.21 6.31
N ASN A 242 -1.97 -0.83 7.29
CA ASN A 242 -1.23 0.44 7.27
C ASN A 242 -0.06 0.41 6.27
N ARG A 243 -0.07 -0.50 5.29
CA ARG A 243 0.87 -0.55 4.15
C ARG A 243 0.13 -0.69 2.81
N ASP A 244 -1.19 -0.56 2.81
CA ASP A 244 -2.04 -0.89 1.67
C ASP A 244 -2.86 0.30 1.14
N TYR A 245 -2.84 1.51 1.72
CA TYR A 245 -3.82 2.55 1.36
C TYR A 245 -3.82 2.98 -0.11
N ILE A 246 -2.66 3.12 -0.74
CA ILE A 246 -2.57 3.40 -2.18
C ILE A 246 -2.63 2.12 -3.04
N THR A 247 -2.44 0.94 -2.47
CA THR A 247 -2.49 -0.32 -3.24
C THR A 247 -3.93 -0.83 -3.30
N THR A 248 -4.66 -0.66 -2.21
CA THR A 248 -6.07 -0.99 -2.01
C THR A 248 -6.39 -2.45 -2.30
N SER A 249 -5.44 -3.34 -2.01
CA SER A 249 -5.59 -4.78 -2.22
C SER A 249 -6.53 -5.40 -1.19
N GLN A 250 -6.67 -4.79 -0.01
CA GLN A 250 -7.49 -5.29 1.08
C GLN A 250 -8.89 -4.64 1.11
N PRO A 251 -9.93 -5.38 1.51
CA PRO A 251 -11.28 -4.82 1.63
C PRO A 251 -11.36 -3.73 2.70
N GLU A 252 -10.61 -3.84 3.79
CA GLU A 252 -10.57 -2.84 4.85
C GLU A 252 -10.04 -1.49 4.36
N SER A 253 -8.93 -1.49 3.62
CA SER A 253 -8.35 -0.27 3.03
C SER A 253 -9.31 0.40 2.05
N ARG A 254 -10.01 -0.37 1.21
CA ARG A 254 -11.01 0.17 0.28
C ARG A 254 -12.18 0.83 1.01
N ALA A 255 -12.70 0.18 2.04
CA ALA A 255 -13.82 0.70 2.81
C ALA A 255 -13.46 2.04 3.45
N VAL A 256 -12.33 2.12 4.16
CA VAL A 256 -11.92 3.37 4.84
C VAL A 256 -11.52 4.45 3.83
N ARG A 257 -10.76 4.12 2.78
CA ARG A 257 -10.41 5.05 1.70
C ARG A 257 -11.64 5.71 1.09
N SER A 258 -12.69 4.95 0.81
CA SER A 258 -13.92 5.49 0.23
C SER A 258 -14.58 6.54 1.14
N GLN A 259 -14.44 6.41 2.47
CA GLN A 259 -14.97 7.39 3.40
C GLN A 259 -14.05 8.61 3.55
N LEU A 260 -12.73 8.43 3.47
CA LEU A 260 -11.79 9.56 3.39
C LEU A 260 -12.05 10.42 2.15
N ILE A 261 -12.31 9.79 0.99
CA ILE A 261 -12.70 10.50 -0.24
C ILE A 261 -14.10 11.12 -0.11
N ARG A 262 -15.07 10.44 0.49
CA ARG A 262 -16.43 10.96 0.64
C ARG A 262 -16.51 12.21 1.53
N TYR A 263 -15.75 12.23 2.62
CA TYR A 263 -15.80 13.31 3.60
C TYR A 263 -14.70 14.35 3.41
N GLU A 264 -13.58 14.01 2.76
CA GLU A 264 -12.40 14.88 2.55
C GLU A 264 -12.07 15.76 3.77
N PRO A 265 -11.74 15.12 4.90
CA PRO A 265 -11.72 15.77 6.20
C PRO A 265 -10.64 16.85 6.30
N LEU A 266 -10.85 17.83 7.18
CA LEU A 266 -9.82 18.83 7.51
C LEU A 266 -8.74 18.23 8.41
N THR A 267 -9.09 17.32 9.31
CA THR A 267 -8.14 16.58 10.16
C THR A 267 -8.44 15.08 10.13
N MET A 268 -7.37 14.29 10.21
CA MET A 268 -7.45 12.83 10.25
C MET A 268 -6.55 12.28 11.35
N LEU A 269 -7.09 11.48 12.27
CA LEU A 269 -6.30 10.74 13.26
C LEU A 269 -6.36 9.24 12.97
N ASP A 270 -5.21 8.58 12.95
CA ASP A 270 -5.09 7.11 13.01
C ASP A 270 -4.55 6.72 14.39
N GLU A 271 -5.34 5.98 15.16
CA GLU A 271 -5.01 5.60 16.54
C GLU A 271 -4.34 4.20 16.58
N HIS A 272 -3.13 4.15 17.17
CA HIS A 272 -2.17 3.04 17.14
C HIS A 272 -1.54 2.73 18.53
N GLY A 273 -0.72 1.66 18.58
CA GLY A 273 0.20 1.35 19.68
C GLY A 273 1.31 0.35 19.27
N TYR A 274 2.44 0.18 19.96
CA TYR A 274 2.86 0.82 21.20
C TYR A 274 4.33 1.24 21.08
N THR A 275 4.69 2.43 21.55
CA THR A 275 6.03 3.03 21.37
C THR A 275 6.80 3.30 22.66
N GLU A 276 6.41 2.73 23.81
CA GLU A 276 6.92 3.00 25.18
C GLU A 276 6.66 4.44 25.67
N VAL A 277 6.99 5.44 24.86
CA VAL A 277 6.61 6.86 24.98
C VAL A 277 5.51 7.13 23.96
N THR A 278 4.49 7.91 24.33
CA THR A 278 3.44 8.29 23.37
C THR A 278 4.07 9.05 22.22
N LEU A 279 3.83 8.64 20.98
CA LEU A 279 4.32 9.33 19.79
C LEU A 279 3.16 9.96 19.04
N ILE A 280 3.29 11.24 18.69
CA ILE A 280 2.28 12.00 17.93
C ILE A 280 3.00 12.68 16.76
N GLU A 281 2.61 12.32 15.53
CA GLU A 281 3.12 12.96 14.31
C GLU A 281 2.88 14.48 14.31
N PRO A 282 3.65 15.32 13.58
CA PRO A 282 4.32 15.05 12.29
C PRO A 282 5.62 14.22 12.36
N THR A 283 5.93 13.58 11.22
CA THR A 283 7.04 12.64 10.98
C THR A 283 8.42 13.28 10.89
N THR A 284 9.47 12.46 10.90
CA THR A 284 10.81 12.87 10.45
C THR A 284 10.86 12.92 8.92
N GLY A 285 11.88 13.57 8.35
CA GLY A 285 12.19 13.36 6.93
C GLY A 285 12.69 11.91 6.68
N PRO A 286 12.62 11.42 5.43
CA PRO A 286 12.20 12.12 4.21
C PRO A 286 10.69 12.26 3.98
N HIS A 287 10.29 13.43 3.47
CA HIS A 287 8.90 13.74 3.13
C HIS A 287 8.62 13.47 1.65
N GLY A 288 7.46 12.88 1.36
CA GLY A 288 7.04 12.56 0.00
C GLY A 288 7.01 13.80 -0.91
N GLU A 289 7.52 13.65 -2.13
CA GLU A 289 7.73 14.76 -3.08
C GLU A 289 6.44 15.44 -3.56
N ASN A 290 5.30 14.74 -3.48
CA ASN A 290 4.01 15.20 -4.00
C ASN A 290 3.10 15.85 -2.94
N TYR A 291 3.60 16.06 -1.72
CA TYR A 291 2.86 16.74 -0.66
C TYR A 291 3.04 18.27 -0.73
N GLU A 292 1.97 19.02 -0.43
CA GLU A 292 2.04 20.46 -0.16
C GLU A 292 2.48 20.71 1.29
N TYR A 293 3.75 20.36 1.59
CA TYR A 293 4.24 20.32 2.97
C TYR A 293 4.24 21.68 3.67
N ASP A 294 4.38 22.79 2.94
CA ASP A 294 4.35 24.16 3.50
C ASP A 294 3.02 24.51 4.15
N LEU A 295 1.92 23.94 3.63
CA LEU A 295 0.56 24.11 4.13
C LEU A 295 0.23 23.07 5.21
N TYR A 296 0.65 21.83 5.03
CA TYR A 296 0.44 20.77 6.02
C TYR A 296 1.18 21.04 7.34
N ILE A 297 2.50 21.27 7.29
CA ILE A 297 3.35 21.20 8.49
C ILE A 297 3.02 22.30 9.51
N ARG A 298 2.61 23.48 9.03
CA ARG A 298 2.23 24.60 9.90
C ARG A 298 1.02 24.24 10.78
N GLN A 299 0.08 23.45 10.27
CA GLN A 299 -1.07 22.99 11.04
C GLN A 299 -0.69 21.78 11.89
N ALA A 300 -0.02 20.79 11.29
CA ALA A 300 0.33 19.53 11.94
C ALA A 300 1.18 19.75 13.19
N ILE A 301 2.22 20.60 13.14
CA ILE A 301 3.08 20.81 14.31
C ILE A 301 2.32 21.44 15.49
N ARG A 302 1.37 22.33 15.22
CA ARG A 302 0.59 23.01 16.27
C ARG A 302 -0.48 22.07 16.85
N ASN A 303 -1.12 21.27 16.00
CA ASN A 303 -2.06 20.23 16.44
C ASN A 303 -1.34 19.16 17.30
N GLY A 304 -0.17 18.70 16.85
CA GLY A 304 0.67 17.76 17.61
C GLY A 304 1.03 18.29 19.01
N LEU A 305 1.42 19.56 19.12
CA LEU A 305 1.69 20.21 20.41
C LEU A 305 0.43 20.34 21.29
N ALA A 306 -0.75 20.58 20.70
CA ALA A 306 -2.01 20.63 21.44
C ALA A 306 -2.39 19.24 22.01
N MET A 307 -2.23 18.18 21.20
CA MET A 307 -2.42 16.80 21.65
C MET A 307 -1.40 16.41 22.73
N GLU A 308 -0.11 16.73 22.56
CA GLU A 308 0.91 16.53 23.60
C GLU A 308 0.49 17.17 24.93
N GLN A 309 0.04 18.43 24.89
CA GLN A 309 -0.40 19.15 26.08
C GLN A 309 -1.58 18.42 26.76
N ALA A 310 -2.56 17.95 25.99
CA ALA A 310 -3.72 17.23 26.53
C ALA A 310 -3.32 15.89 27.15
N VAL A 311 -2.45 15.13 26.48
CA VAL A 311 -1.92 13.85 26.98
C VAL A 311 -1.17 14.06 28.31
N LEU A 312 -0.29 15.05 28.38
CA LEU A 312 0.45 15.34 29.62
C LEU A 312 -0.44 15.88 30.74
N ALA A 313 -1.54 16.56 30.40
CA ALA A 313 -2.52 17.08 31.36
C ALA A 313 -3.31 15.98 32.08
N LEU A 314 -3.33 14.75 31.55
CA LEU A 314 -3.89 13.58 32.26
C LEU A 314 -3.18 13.32 33.60
N GLY A 315 -1.91 13.73 33.72
CA GLY A 315 -1.12 13.55 34.94
C GLY A 315 -0.83 12.08 35.27
N GLU A 316 -0.88 11.20 34.26
CA GLU A 316 -0.60 9.78 34.42
C GLU A 316 0.88 9.56 34.78
N PRO A 317 1.21 8.91 35.91
CA PRO A 317 2.60 8.82 36.38
C PRO A 317 3.56 8.08 35.43
N SER A 318 3.02 7.28 34.50
CA SER A 318 3.78 6.53 33.51
C SER A 318 3.87 7.23 32.15
N VAL A 319 3.18 8.35 31.96
CA VAL A 319 3.17 9.15 30.73
C VAL A 319 3.68 10.54 31.08
N THR A 320 5.01 10.70 31.05
CA THR A 320 5.68 11.92 31.50
C THR A 320 6.22 12.78 30.35
N GLU A 321 6.20 12.24 29.14
CA GLU A 321 6.68 12.87 27.92
C GLU A 321 5.91 12.32 26.72
N VAL A 322 5.95 13.05 25.61
CA VAL A 322 5.39 12.70 24.30
C VAL A 322 6.48 13.01 23.27
N ASP A 323 6.71 12.07 22.36
CA ASP A 323 7.62 12.26 21.23
C ASP A 323 6.84 12.83 20.04
N ILE A 324 7.29 13.96 19.51
CA ILE A 324 6.86 14.49 18.22
C ILE A 324 8.02 14.28 17.24
N PRO A 325 7.96 13.30 16.32
CA PRO A 325 9.12 12.89 15.51
C PRO A 325 9.82 14.06 14.81
N TRP A 326 9.07 14.99 14.24
CA TRP A 326 9.60 16.23 13.64
C TRP A 326 10.55 17.01 14.56
N ARG A 327 10.22 17.07 15.85
CA ARG A 327 10.93 17.83 16.89
C ARG A 327 11.99 17.00 17.62
N ASP A 328 11.72 15.72 17.83
CA ASP A 328 12.44 14.91 18.79
C ASP A 328 13.36 13.86 18.15
N PHE A 329 13.17 13.52 16.87
CA PHE A 329 13.98 12.53 16.14
C PHE A 329 14.68 13.13 14.91
N GLU A 330 15.92 12.69 14.64
CA GLU A 330 16.68 13.13 13.45
C GLU A 330 16.29 12.39 12.17
N SER A 331 15.79 11.15 12.28
CA SER A 331 15.39 10.28 11.17
C SER A 331 14.68 9.02 11.69
N GLY A 332 14.14 8.21 10.78
CA GLY A 332 13.69 6.84 11.07
C GLY A 332 12.20 6.70 11.39
N TRP A 333 11.41 7.74 11.16
CA TRP A 333 9.94 7.71 11.21
C TRP A 333 9.36 8.61 10.12
N ASP A 334 9.57 8.23 8.85
CA ASP A 334 9.24 9.06 7.70
C ASP A 334 7.88 8.76 7.06
N ASP A 335 7.37 9.74 6.33
CA ASP A 335 6.09 9.78 5.62
C ASP A 335 6.23 9.66 4.10
N TRP A 336 7.39 9.21 3.62
CA TRP A 336 7.68 9.17 2.19
C TRP A 336 6.63 8.43 1.35
N PRO A 337 6.24 7.18 1.67
CA PRO A 337 5.27 6.46 0.86
C PRO A 337 3.81 6.81 1.22
N PRO A 338 2.91 6.87 0.21
CA PRO A 338 1.49 7.17 0.39
C PRO A 338 0.66 5.96 0.90
N ILE A 339 1.29 5.04 1.65
CA ILE A 339 0.70 3.76 2.05
C ILE A 339 0.07 3.75 3.44
N PHE A 340 0.38 4.78 4.23
CA PHE A 340 -0.15 4.98 5.57
C PHE A 340 -1.45 5.79 5.49
N THR A 341 -2.39 5.56 6.42
CA THR A 341 -3.69 6.27 6.39
C THR A 341 -3.52 7.80 6.43
N PRO A 342 -2.74 8.39 7.36
CA PRO A 342 -2.62 9.85 7.44
C PRO A 342 -1.95 10.44 6.19
N MET A 343 -0.94 9.75 5.67
CA MET A 343 -0.17 10.17 4.49
C MET A 343 -1.00 10.10 3.21
N TYR A 344 -1.89 9.11 3.09
CA TYR A 344 -2.89 9.10 2.04
C TYR A 344 -3.86 10.29 2.18
N ALA A 345 -4.35 10.56 3.40
CA ALA A 345 -5.29 11.65 3.65
C ALA A 345 -4.71 13.04 3.35
N MET A 346 -3.39 13.23 3.47
CA MET A 346 -2.70 14.47 3.07
C MET A 346 -2.90 14.84 1.59
N TYR A 347 -3.07 13.85 0.70
CA TYR A 347 -3.40 14.11 -0.71
C TYR A 347 -4.82 14.66 -0.93
N HIS A 348 -5.70 14.47 0.06
CA HIS A 348 -7.02 15.10 0.13
C HIS A 348 -6.98 16.41 0.96
N GLY A 349 -5.78 16.92 1.26
CA GLY A 349 -5.56 18.16 2.00
C GLY A 349 -5.91 18.09 3.48
N ALA A 350 -6.02 16.88 4.05
CA ALA A 350 -6.22 16.69 5.48
C ALA A 350 -4.91 16.91 6.26
N VAL A 351 -5.03 17.43 7.48
CA VAL A 351 -3.96 17.38 8.48
C VAL A 351 -4.03 16.02 9.19
N GLY A 352 -3.24 15.07 8.68
CA GLY A 352 -3.19 13.70 9.18
C GLY A 352 -2.19 13.49 10.33
N HIS A 353 -2.53 12.64 11.29
CA HIS A 353 -1.61 12.17 12.34
C HIS A 353 -1.77 10.68 12.63
N THR A 354 -0.66 9.97 12.74
CA THR A 354 -0.55 8.74 13.53
C THR A 354 -0.34 9.11 15.01
N VAL A 355 -1.11 8.47 15.89
CA VAL A 355 -0.92 8.53 17.35
C VAL A 355 -0.58 7.13 17.86
N GLU A 356 0.63 6.94 18.40
CA GLU A 356 1.06 5.68 19.01
C GLU A 356 1.00 5.80 20.54
N ILE A 357 0.13 5.01 21.18
CA ILE A 357 -0.01 4.98 22.65
C ILE A 357 1.16 4.22 23.33
N PRO A 358 1.47 4.48 24.62
CA PRO A 358 2.77 4.09 25.17
C PRO A 358 2.91 2.61 25.55
N HIS A 359 1.92 2.02 26.23
CA HIS A 359 2.16 0.78 26.99
C HIS A 359 1.74 -0.47 26.24
N ASP A 360 2.61 -1.47 26.03
CA ASP A 360 2.18 -2.76 25.48
C ASP A 360 1.47 -3.63 26.54
N PRO A 361 0.13 -3.79 26.49
CA PRO A 361 -0.61 -4.57 27.46
C PRO A 361 -0.45 -6.06 27.21
N ARG A 362 0.19 -6.51 26.12
CA ARG A 362 0.26 -7.92 25.69
C ARG A 362 1.36 -8.70 26.39
N ASP A 363 2.29 -8.05 27.10
CA ASP A 363 3.40 -8.73 27.78
C ASP A 363 2.89 -9.90 28.66
N PRO A 364 3.32 -11.15 28.39
CA PRO A 364 2.84 -12.33 29.11
C PRO A 364 3.25 -12.35 30.60
N ARG A 365 4.15 -11.45 31.03
CA ARG A 365 4.60 -11.31 32.43
C ARG A 365 3.64 -10.46 33.28
N LEU A 366 2.75 -9.68 32.66
CA LEU A 366 1.82 -8.81 33.37
C LEU A 366 0.69 -9.59 34.04
N THR A 367 0.42 -9.28 35.31
CA THR A 367 -0.81 -9.72 35.98
C THR A 367 -2.05 -9.07 35.33
N PRO A 368 -3.26 -9.65 35.46
CA PRO A 368 -4.48 -9.04 34.93
C PRO A 368 -4.69 -7.59 35.41
N ALA A 369 -4.44 -7.30 36.69
CA ALA A 369 -4.61 -5.95 37.22
C ALA A 369 -3.63 -4.93 36.62
N GLN A 370 -2.37 -5.34 36.39
CA GLN A 370 -1.39 -4.46 35.72
C GLN A 370 -1.80 -4.21 34.27
N ARG A 371 -2.18 -5.28 33.55
CA ARG A 371 -2.66 -5.19 32.18
C ARG A 371 -3.85 -4.24 32.03
N HIS A 372 -4.85 -4.37 32.90
CA HIS A 372 -6.03 -3.51 32.90
C HIS A 372 -5.71 -2.06 33.25
N GLU A 373 -4.68 -1.82 34.06
CA GLU A 373 -4.21 -0.46 34.33
C GLU A 373 -3.51 0.14 33.12
N LEU A 374 -2.67 -0.62 32.40
CA LEU A 374 -2.02 -0.15 31.17
C LEU A 374 -3.05 0.17 30.09
N THR A 375 -4.05 -0.69 29.88
CA THR A 375 -5.11 -0.44 28.89
C THR A 375 -5.99 0.74 29.28
N ARG A 376 -6.26 0.96 30.58
CA ARG A 376 -6.96 2.15 31.07
C ARG A 376 -6.18 3.43 30.74
N ILE A 377 -4.87 3.44 30.98
CA ILE A 377 -3.98 4.57 30.66
C ILE A 377 -3.95 4.83 29.16
N ASN A 378 -3.70 3.80 28.36
CA ASN A 378 -3.69 3.88 26.90
C ASN A 378 -5.00 4.40 26.33
N THR A 379 -6.14 3.93 26.84
CA THR A 379 -7.47 4.43 26.44
C THR A 379 -7.64 5.91 26.78
N ALA A 380 -7.13 6.35 27.93
CA ALA A 380 -7.18 7.77 28.32
C ALA A 380 -6.27 8.65 27.44
N VAL A 381 -5.09 8.15 27.06
CA VAL A 381 -4.17 8.85 26.13
C VAL A 381 -4.82 9.02 24.76
N SER A 382 -5.36 7.94 24.18
CA SER A 382 -6.05 7.97 22.88
C SER A 382 -7.31 8.85 22.91
N ARG A 383 -8.05 8.85 24.03
CA ARG A 383 -9.18 9.77 24.20
C ARG A 383 -8.72 11.23 24.22
N ALA A 384 -7.63 11.54 24.94
CA ALA A 384 -7.09 12.88 25.03
C ALA A 384 -6.56 13.40 23.68
N SER A 385 -5.93 12.55 22.85
CA SER A 385 -5.52 12.94 21.49
C SER A 385 -6.74 13.25 20.61
N ILE A 386 -7.77 12.41 20.62
CA ILE A 386 -9.00 12.62 19.85
C ILE A 386 -9.68 13.94 20.23
N GLU A 387 -9.92 14.16 21.53
CA GLU A 387 -10.60 15.37 22.02
C GLU A 387 -9.77 16.63 21.73
N ALA A 388 -8.45 16.57 21.90
CA ALA A 388 -7.56 17.70 21.61
C ALA A 388 -7.51 18.04 20.11
N ASN A 389 -7.51 17.03 19.23
CA ASN A 389 -7.60 17.26 17.79
C ASN A 389 -8.93 17.91 17.39
N PHE A 390 -10.05 17.49 18.00
CA PHE A 390 -11.36 18.12 17.76
C PHE A 390 -11.38 19.57 18.25
N ALA A 391 -10.87 19.85 19.44
CA ALA A 391 -10.76 21.20 19.97
C ALA A 391 -9.86 22.09 19.07
N TRP A 392 -8.71 21.57 18.64
CA TRP A 392 -7.82 22.28 17.73
C TRP A 392 -8.47 22.59 16.38
N ALA A 393 -9.15 21.59 15.79
CA ALA A 393 -9.85 21.76 14.53
C ALA A 393 -11.00 22.76 14.63
N HIS A 394 -11.68 22.81 15.78
CA HIS A 394 -12.73 23.78 16.06
C HIS A 394 -12.19 25.22 16.11
N GLU A 395 -11.12 25.44 16.89
CA GLU A 395 -10.50 26.75 17.01
C GLU A 395 -9.89 27.27 15.70
N ASN A 396 -9.47 26.37 14.81
CA ASN A 396 -8.73 26.70 13.58
C ASN A 396 -9.50 26.36 12.30
N ARG A 397 -10.82 26.10 12.37
CA ARG A 397 -11.65 25.55 11.28
C ARG A 397 -11.44 26.24 9.93
N LEU A 398 -11.57 27.57 9.88
CA LEU A 398 -11.46 28.32 8.63
C LEU A 398 -10.02 28.42 8.11
N SER A 399 -9.03 28.34 9.00
CA SER A 399 -7.60 28.30 8.63
C SER A 399 -7.25 26.96 7.95
N LEU A 400 -7.71 25.85 8.55
CA LEU A 400 -7.59 24.51 7.97
C LEU A 400 -8.27 24.42 6.60
N LEU A 401 -9.48 24.95 6.48
CA LEU A 401 -10.19 25.01 5.20
C LEU A 401 -9.43 25.85 4.17
N ALA A 402 -8.92 27.02 4.54
CA ALA A 402 -8.16 27.88 3.63
C ALA A 402 -6.91 27.18 3.07
N ASP A 403 -6.16 26.48 3.93
CA ASP A 403 -4.99 25.71 3.49
C ASP A 403 -5.39 24.55 2.56
N GLN A 404 -6.48 23.82 2.86
CA GLN A 404 -7.00 22.76 1.99
C GLN A 404 -7.41 23.31 0.60
N LEU A 405 -8.12 24.45 0.57
CA LEU A 405 -8.51 25.10 -0.68
C LEU A 405 -7.30 25.56 -1.50
N GLU A 406 -6.26 26.08 -0.84
CA GLU A 406 -5.03 26.48 -1.51
C GLU A 406 -4.27 25.28 -2.11
N ILE A 407 -4.29 24.11 -1.45
CA ILE A 407 -3.74 22.87 -2.04
C ILE A 407 -4.43 22.55 -3.37
N PHE A 408 -5.76 22.57 -3.39
CA PHE A 408 -6.54 22.25 -4.59
C PHE A 408 -6.40 23.31 -5.67
N ARG A 409 -6.39 24.59 -5.30
CA ARG A 409 -6.17 25.72 -6.24
C ARG A 409 -4.79 25.66 -6.89
N ARG A 410 -3.73 25.38 -6.13
CA ARG A 410 -2.40 25.12 -6.71
C ARG A 410 -2.43 23.95 -7.70
N GLY A 411 -3.28 22.95 -7.41
CA GLY A 411 -3.60 21.81 -8.25
C GLY A 411 -4.09 22.19 -9.63
N GLU A 412 -5.22 22.86 -9.66
CA GLU A 412 -5.87 23.32 -10.87
C GLU A 412 -4.98 24.30 -11.67
N ALA A 413 -4.22 25.14 -10.98
CA ALA A 413 -3.28 26.06 -11.60
C ALA A 413 -2.01 25.38 -12.18
N GLY A 414 -1.78 24.10 -11.87
CA GLY A 414 -0.60 23.36 -12.30
C GLY A 414 0.70 23.89 -11.66
N GLU A 415 0.63 24.43 -10.45
CA GLU A 415 1.78 25.00 -9.74
C GLU A 415 2.69 23.90 -9.16
N SER A 416 3.99 24.17 -9.14
CA SER A 416 4.99 23.36 -8.43
C SER A 416 4.80 23.43 -6.91
N SER A 417 5.24 22.41 -6.19
CA SER A 417 5.25 22.45 -4.72
C SER A 417 6.23 23.50 -4.19
N ARG A 418 5.98 23.99 -2.97
CA ARG A 418 6.73 25.10 -2.36
C ARG A 418 7.56 24.65 -1.15
N PRO A 419 8.70 25.31 -0.88
CA PRO A 419 9.47 25.04 0.33
C PRO A 419 8.72 25.51 1.58
N ILE A 420 8.98 24.84 2.69
CA ILE A 420 8.44 25.22 4.01
C ILE A 420 8.91 26.64 4.37
N ASP A 421 7.96 27.49 4.75
CA ASP A 421 8.21 28.89 5.12
C ASP A 421 7.69 29.25 6.53
N ASP A 422 7.07 28.31 7.25
CA ASP A 422 6.57 28.53 8.60
C ASP A 422 7.71 28.57 9.63
N GLU A 423 7.85 29.71 10.31
CA GLU A 423 8.95 29.97 11.25
C GLU A 423 8.94 28.98 12.44
N LEU A 424 7.75 28.64 12.96
CA LEU A 424 7.62 27.72 14.08
C LEU A 424 8.06 26.31 13.67
N ALA A 425 7.51 25.77 12.58
CA ALA A 425 7.87 24.45 12.07
C ALA A 425 9.39 24.33 11.85
N LEU A 426 10.00 25.31 11.17
CA LEU A 426 11.44 25.33 10.93
C LEU A 426 12.27 25.46 12.22
N SER A 427 11.79 26.21 13.21
CA SER A 427 12.49 26.36 14.49
C SER A 427 12.48 25.07 15.34
N LEU A 428 11.46 24.24 15.15
CA LEU A 428 11.30 22.97 15.86
C LEU A 428 11.88 21.77 15.08
N ALA A 429 12.19 21.92 13.79
CA ALA A 429 12.72 20.83 12.99
C ALA A 429 14.07 20.35 13.53
N LEU A 430 14.13 19.09 13.95
CA LEU A 430 15.39 18.44 14.31
C LEU A 430 16.07 17.86 13.07
N GLY A 431 17.39 17.92 13.02
CA GLY A 431 18.18 17.36 11.92
C GLY A 431 17.78 17.93 10.55
N GLU A 432 17.46 17.06 9.60
CA GLU A 432 17.02 17.44 8.24
C GLU A 432 15.49 17.41 8.07
N ASN A 433 14.70 17.39 9.15
CA ASN A 433 13.23 17.33 9.04
C ASN A 433 12.64 18.54 8.28
N GLY A 434 13.30 19.70 8.28
CA GLY A 434 12.88 20.86 7.46
C GLY A 434 13.09 20.71 5.94
N LYS A 435 13.67 19.59 5.47
CA LYS A 435 14.07 19.39 4.07
C LYS A 435 13.00 18.64 3.30
N THR A 436 12.41 19.29 2.30
CA THR A 436 11.46 18.69 1.36
C THR A 436 12.07 18.54 -0.04
N LEU A 437 11.58 17.56 -0.80
CA LEU A 437 11.81 17.46 -2.24
C LEU A 437 10.69 18.20 -2.96
N LEU A 438 11.04 19.22 -3.74
CA LEU A 438 10.08 20.00 -4.50
C LEU A 438 9.78 19.31 -5.83
N GLN A 439 8.52 19.34 -6.22
CA GLN A 439 8.00 18.66 -7.40
C GLN A 439 7.49 19.67 -8.42
N ASP A 440 8.02 19.54 -9.63
CA ASP A 440 7.40 20.10 -10.84
C ASP A 440 6.49 19.05 -11.45
N TYR A 441 5.28 19.44 -11.85
CA TYR A 441 4.31 18.52 -12.42
C TYR A 441 4.36 18.55 -13.97
N PRO A 442 4.17 17.39 -14.63
CA PRO A 442 4.01 17.37 -16.08
C PRO A 442 2.71 18.06 -16.48
N ARG A 443 2.54 18.35 -17.78
CA ARG A 443 1.26 18.89 -18.27
C ARG A 443 0.15 17.84 -18.16
N ALA A 444 0.44 16.60 -18.49
CA ALA A 444 -0.51 15.50 -18.49
C ALA A 444 0.22 14.16 -18.53
N TYR A 445 -0.49 13.10 -18.15
CA TYR A 445 -0.14 11.73 -18.52
C TYR A 445 -1.12 11.20 -19.56
N VAL A 446 -0.62 10.46 -20.55
CA VAL A 446 -1.44 9.73 -21.51
C VAL A 446 -1.26 8.25 -21.24
N ILE A 447 -2.37 7.53 -21.11
CA ILE A 447 -2.40 6.06 -21.03
C ILE A 447 -2.94 5.58 -22.38
N PRO A 448 -2.08 5.21 -23.34
CA PRO A 448 -2.52 4.76 -24.65
C PRO A 448 -3.40 3.52 -24.51
N ALA A 449 -4.58 3.56 -25.13
CA ALA A 449 -5.50 2.43 -25.14
C ALA A 449 -6.29 2.39 -26.46
N GLU A 450 -6.35 1.21 -27.05
CA GLU A 450 -7.38 0.83 -27.98
C GLU A 450 -8.65 0.42 -27.21
N ARG A 451 -9.81 0.62 -27.83
CA ARG A 451 -11.11 0.37 -27.17
C ARG A 451 -11.37 -1.09 -26.76
N ARG A 452 -10.54 -2.05 -27.16
CA ARG A 452 -10.77 -3.49 -27.00
C ARG A 452 -9.59 -4.13 -26.29
N GLY A 453 -9.85 -4.93 -25.26
CA GLY A 453 -8.87 -5.82 -24.66
C GLY A 453 -7.80 -5.17 -23.78
N ASP A 454 -7.67 -3.84 -23.75
CA ASP A 454 -6.65 -3.12 -22.96
C ASP A 454 -7.01 -3.05 -21.47
N SER A 455 -7.09 -4.21 -20.84
CA SER A 455 -7.53 -4.38 -19.45
C SER A 455 -6.61 -3.68 -18.45
N ALA A 456 -5.29 -3.62 -18.69
CA ALA A 456 -4.34 -2.93 -17.80
C ALA A 456 -4.54 -1.41 -17.84
N ALA A 457 -4.65 -0.82 -19.04
CA ALA A 457 -4.93 0.61 -19.19
C ALA A 457 -6.28 1.00 -18.58
N ALA A 458 -7.32 0.20 -18.83
CA ALA A 458 -8.64 0.41 -18.25
C ALA A 458 -8.64 0.27 -16.72
N ARG A 459 -7.91 -0.71 -16.18
CA ARG A 459 -7.75 -0.91 -14.73
C ARG A 459 -7.03 0.26 -14.07
N LEU A 460 -5.96 0.78 -14.67
CA LEU A 460 -5.23 1.94 -14.16
C LEU A 460 -6.09 3.21 -14.21
N ALA A 461 -6.82 3.43 -15.31
CA ALA A 461 -7.76 4.54 -15.43
C ALA A 461 -8.89 4.46 -14.38
N GLN A 462 -9.46 3.27 -14.14
CA GLN A 462 -10.48 3.10 -13.10
C GLN A 462 -9.88 3.29 -11.70
N PHE A 463 -8.64 2.85 -11.48
CA PHE A 463 -7.95 3.05 -10.21
C PHE A 463 -7.74 4.53 -9.87
N LEU A 464 -7.42 5.35 -10.87
CA LEU A 464 -7.31 6.80 -10.70
C LEU A 464 -8.67 7.40 -10.29
N LEU A 465 -9.76 7.05 -10.98
CA LEU A 465 -11.11 7.48 -10.63
C LEU A 465 -11.51 7.01 -9.20
N ASP A 466 -11.19 5.77 -8.85
CA ASP A 466 -11.44 5.20 -7.51
C ASP A 466 -10.64 5.93 -6.39
N ASN A 467 -9.66 6.76 -6.75
CA ASN A 467 -8.85 7.63 -5.89
C ASN A 467 -9.14 9.12 -6.10
N ASP A 468 -10.31 9.45 -6.66
CA ASP A 468 -10.76 10.84 -6.85
C ASP A 468 -9.89 11.66 -7.84
N VAL A 469 -9.12 10.98 -8.70
CA VAL A 469 -8.34 11.64 -9.76
C VAL A 469 -9.20 11.78 -11.01
N GLU A 470 -9.25 12.98 -11.57
CA GLU A 470 -9.97 13.26 -12.81
C GLU A 470 -9.30 12.58 -14.01
N VAL A 471 -10.07 11.77 -14.72
CA VAL A 471 -9.61 11.06 -15.92
C VAL A 471 -10.50 11.39 -17.11
N HIS A 472 -9.87 11.69 -18.24
CA HIS A 472 -10.55 11.92 -19.50
C HIS A 472 -10.30 10.79 -20.49
N GLN A 473 -11.24 10.56 -21.42
CA GLN A 473 -11.07 9.65 -22.55
C GLN A 473 -11.12 10.38 -23.89
N ALA A 474 -10.17 10.04 -24.77
CA ALA A 474 -10.14 10.55 -26.14
C ALA A 474 -11.28 9.98 -27.00
N ARG A 475 -12.19 10.84 -27.47
CA ARG A 475 -13.32 10.45 -28.34
C ARG A 475 -12.92 10.27 -29.81
N ARG A 476 -11.78 10.84 -30.20
CA ARG A 476 -11.14 10.77 -31.52
C ARG A 476 -9.62 10.85 -31.35
N PRO A 477 -8.82 10.49 -32.36
CA PRO A 477 -7.37 10.71 -32.29
C PRO A 477 -7.05 12.18 -31.98
N PHE A 478 -6.06 12.41 -31.13
CA PHE A 478 -5.69 13.72 -30.60
C PHE A 478 -4.17 13.87 -30.52
N THR A 479 -3.70 15.08 -30.26
CA THR A 479 -2.27 15.37 -30.06
C THR A 479 -1.99 15.88 -28.65
N ALA A 480 -0.94 15.36 -28.04
CA ALA A 480 -0.37 15.84 -26.78
C ALA A 480 1.15 15.78 -26.84
N GLY A 481 1.86 16.77 -26.30
CA GLY A 481 3.33 16.81 -26.33
C GLY A 481 3.98 16.83 -27.73
N GLY A 482 3.20 17.05 -28.79
CA GLY A 482 3.66 16.92 -30.18
C GLY A 482 3.49 15.50 -30.76
N GLU A 483 3.06 14.54 -29.96
CA GLU A 483 2.76 13.16 -30.36
C GLU A 483 1.27 12.95 -30.65
N ARG A 484 0.94 11.92 -31.43
CA ARG A 484 -0.43 11.62 -31.84
C ARG A 484 -0.89 10.30 -31.23
N TYR A 485 -2.00 10.36 -30.51
CA TYR A 485 -2.59 9.24 -29.79
C TYR A 485 -3.90 8.78 -30.43
N PRO A 486 -4.25 7.48 -30.30
CA PRO A 486 -5.50 6.94 -30.83
C PRO A 486 -6.73 7.42 -30.04
N ALA A 487 -7.93 7.20 -30.60
CA ALA A 487 -9.16 7.32 -29.85
C ALA A 487 -9.29 6.14 -28.88
N GLY A 488 -9.78 6.38 -27.66
CA GLY A 488 -9.85 5.38 -26.60
C GLY A 488 -8.81 5.57 -25.50
N SER A 489 -7.68 6.23 -25.78
CA SER A 489 -6.67 6.56 -24.78
C SER A 489 -7.26 7.35 -23.62
N TYR A 490 -6.76 7.08 -22.43
CA TYR A 490 -7.07 7.87 -21.24
C TYR A 490 -6.04 8.99 -21.07
N VAL A 491 -6.48 10.12 -20.55
CA VAL A 491 -5.65 11.30 -20.31
C VAL A 491 -5.91 11.79 -18.91
N VAL A 492 -4.85 11.95 -18.14
CA VAL A 492 -4.87 12.59 -16.82
C VAL A 492 -4.28 13.97 -17.00
N ASP A 493 -5.14 14.98 -16.99
CA ASP A 493 -4.72 16.38 -17.04
C ASP A 493 -4.19 16.77 -15.66
N MET A 494 -2.94 17.20 -15.53
CA MET A 494 -2.38 17.52 -14.20
C MET A 494 -2.88 18.87 -13.65
N PHE A 495 -3.69 19.60 -14.41
CA PHE A 495 -4.32 20.86 -13.97
C PHE A 495 -5.65 20.50 -13.29
N GLN A 496 -5.54 19.85 -12.14
CA GLN A 496 -6.67 19.34 -11.35
C GLN A 496 -6.34 19.36 -9.85
N ALA A 497 -7.37 19.38 -9.00
CA ALA A 497 -7.21 19.46 -7.54
C ALA A 497 -6.32 18.34 -6.96
N LYS A 498 -6.46 17.11 -7.47
CA LYS A 498 -5.74 15.91 -6.98
C LYS A 498 -4.41 15.63 -7.69
N ARG A 499 -3.75 16.65 -8.27
CA ARG A 499 -2.51 16.46 -9.05
C ARG A 499 -1.39 15.72 -8.29
N GLY A 500 -1.25 15.95 -6.98
CA GLY A 500 -0.23 15.29 -6.17
C GLY A 500 -0.45 13.77 -6.11
N LEU A 501 -1.68 13.34 -5.86
CA LEU A 501 -2.05 11.92 -5.85
C LEU A 501 -1.92 11.28 -7.24
N ALA A 502 -2.38 12.00 -8.27
CA ALA A 502 -2.26 11.55 -9.66
C ALA A 502 -0.79 11.32 -10.04
N ASN A 503 0.10 12.25 -9.66
CA ASN A 503 1.54 12.14 -9.91
C ASN A 503 2.14 10.96 -9.15
N THR A 504 1.81 10.79 -7.88
CA THR A 504 2.24 9.64 -7.05
C THR A 504 1.83 8.29 -7.67
N ILE A 505 0.67 8.19 -8.32
CA ILE A 505 0.20 6.95 -8.95
C ILE A 505 0.92 6.68 -10.29
N LEU A 506 1.23 7.72 -11.06
CA LEU A 506 1.62 7.62 -12.48
C LEU A 506 3.11 7.82 -12.73
N ASP A 507 3.75 8.70 -11.97
CA ASP A 507 5.18 8.95 -12.07
C ASP A 507 5.98 7.75 -11.56
N VAL A 508 7.22 7.60 -12.01
CA VAL A 508 8.10 6.54 -11.52
C VAL A 508 8.62 6.85 -10.10
N GLY A 509 8.66 8.13 -9.73
CA GLY A 509 9.19 8.66 -8.47
C GLY A 509 10.67 9.08 -8.58
N ALA A 510 11.25 9.53 -7.47
CA ALA A 510 12.66 9.94 -7.41
C ALA A 510 13.62 8.83 -6.92
N ASP A 511 14.86 8.83 -7.44
CA ASP A 511 16.00 8.21 -6.76
C ASP A 511 16.49 9.12 -5.63
N VAL A 512 16.24 8.69 -4.40
CA VAL A 512 16.59 9.42 -3.18
C VAL A 512 17.81 8.87 -2.46
N THR A 513 18.55 7.94 -3.09
CA THR A 513 19.73 7.28 -2.52
C THR A 513 20.80 8.25 -2.00
N THR A 514 20.96 9.39 -2.66
CA THR A 514 21.95 10.42 -2.26
C THR A 514 21.34 11.59 -1.49
N THR A 515 20.01 11.63 -1.39
CA THR A 515 19.28 12.71 -0.73
C THR A 515 19.10 12.42 0.76
N PHE A 516 18.85 11.15 1.11
CA PHE A 516 18.58 10.73 2.48
C PHE A 516 19.41 9.49 2.84
N PRO A 517 19.85 9.34 4.11
CA PRO A 517 20.72 8.24 4.50
C PRO A 517 19.99 6.92 4.77
N THR A 518 18.68 6.97 5.03
CA THR A 518 17.85 5.81 5.38
C THR A 518 16.38 6.09 5.04
N MET A 519 15.60 5.02 4.92
CA MET A 519 14.15 5.04 4.75
C MET A 519 13.51 4.13 5.79
N TYR A 520 12.31 4.48 6.25
CA TYR A 520 11.54 3.73 7.23
C TYR A 520 10.82 2.51 6.62
N ASP A 521 10.28 2.65 5.41
CA ASP A 521 9.65 1.57 4.64
C ASP A 521 10.02 1.68 3.14
N ILE A 522 9.07 1.46 2.24
CA ILE A 522 9.24 1.61 0.81
C ILE A 522 9.51 3.06 0.40
N SER A 523 10.31 3.21 -0.66
CA SER A 523 10.83 4.47 -1.16
C SER A 523 10.45 4.74 -2.62
N ALA A 524 9.79 3.78 -3.28
CA ALA A 524 9.21 3.97 -4.61
C ALA A 524 7.94 3.14 -4.74
N TRP A 525 6.87 3.75 -5.23
CA TRP A 525 5.57 3.10 -5.40
C TRP A 525 4.84 3.74 -6.59
N SER A 526 4.71 3.02 -7.70
CA SER A 526 4.15 3.54 -8.95
C SER A 526 3.33 2.48 -9.68
N GLN A 527 2.01 2.66 -9.72
CA GLN A 527 1.11 1.81 -10.49
C GLN A 527 1.35 2.02 -11.99
N GLY A 528 1.63 3.25 -12.42
CA GLY A 528 1.98 3.56 -13.80
C GLY A 528 3.17 2.75 -14.32
N SER A 529 4.16 2.51 -13.46
CA SER A 529 5.37 1.73 -13.82
C SER A 529 5.25 0.23 -13.55
N LEU A 530 4.35 -0.21 -12.65
CA LEU A 530 4.33 -1.58 -12.14
C LEU A 530 3.04 -2.38 -12.43
N TRP A 531 1.98 -1.78 -12.99
CA TRP A 531 0.71 -2.48 -13.29
C TRP A 531 0.56 -2.92 -14.75
N GLY A 532 1.59 -2.71 -15.58
CA GLY A 532 1.66 -3.24 -16.94
C GLY A 532 0.91 -2.43 -17.99
N ALA A 533 0.31 -1.30 -17.64
CA ALA A 533 -0.16 -0.31 -18.61
C ALA A 533 1.01 0.54 -19.12
N THR A 534 0.95 1.00 -20.38
CA THR A 534 1.86 2.04 -20.85
C THR A 534 1.37 3.39 -20.37
N VAL A 535 2.29 4.18 -19.79
CA VAL A 535 2.03 5.56 -19.36
C VAL A 535 3.08 6.44 -20.02
N GLU A 536 2.62 7.50 -20.69
CA GLU A 536 3.48 8.48 -21.36
C GLU A 536 3.31 9.85 -20.74
N THR A 537 4.44 10.48 -20.40
CA THR A 537 4.47 11.79 -19.76
C THR A 537 4.51 12.91 -20.80
N VAL A 538 3.53 13.82 -20.74
CA VAL A 538 3.57 15.08 -21.47
C VAL A 538 4.29 16.10 -20.62
N ALA A 539 5.52 16.46 -21.00
CA ALA A 539 6.37 17.37 -20.24
C ALA A 539 5.67 18.69 -19.86
N ALA A 540 6.12 19.31 -18.76
CA ALA A 540 5.66 20.62 -18.32
C ALA A 540 5.71 21.65 -19.47
N GLY A 541 4.66 22.44 -19.62
CA GLY A 541 4.50 23.39 -20.73
C GLY A 541 4.19 22.76 -22.11
N GLY A 542 4.08 21.44 -22.19
CA GLY A 542 3.63 20.73 -23.38
C GLY A 542 2.19 21.10 -23.79
N SER A 543 1.85 20.91 -25.07
CA SER A 543 0.49 21.15 -25.56
C SER A 543 -0.43 19.95 -25.32
N LEU A 544 -1.72 20.19 -25.01
CA LEU A 544 -2.76 19.15 -24.90
C LEU A 544 -4.03 19.55 -25.68
N GLU A 545 -4.49 18.70 -26.60
CA GLU A 545 -5.74 18.92 -27.35
C GLU A 545 -7.00 18.50 -26.53
N THR A 546 -7.42 19.33 -25.59
CA THR A 546 -8.55 19.04 -24.68
C THR A 546 -9.90 18.85 -25.39
N ARG A 547 -10.12 19.47 -26.56
CA ARG A 547 -11.38 19.36 -27.33
C ARG A 547 -11.67 17.95 -27.87
N ALA A 548 -10.70 17.04 -27.84
CA ALA A 548 -10.90 15.65 -28.22
C ALA A 548 -11.26 14.76 -27.02
N LEU A 549 -11.20 15.30 -25.81
CA LEU A 549 -11.34 14.59 -24.56
C LEU A 549 -12.75 14.75 -23.99
N SER A 550 -13.16 13.79 -23.18
CA SER A 550 -14.34 13.89 -22.33
C SER A 550 -14.00 13.26 -21.01
N GLU A 551 -14.34 13.94 -19.92
CA GLU A 551 -14.25 13.43 -18.57
C GLU A 551 -15.04 12.11 -18.40
N LEU A 552 -14.62 11.30 -17.44
CA LEU A 552 -15.19 10.00 -17.12
C LEU A 552 -15.64 9.94 -15.66
N ASP A 553 -16.85 9.44 -15.43
CA ASP A 553 -17.28 9.00 -14.09
C ASP A 553 -16.83 7.55 -13.81
N ALA A 554 -16.72 6.74 -14.87
CA ALA A 554 -16.31 5.34 -14.80
C ALA A 554 -15.74 4.86 -16.15
N VAL A 555 -14.90 3.83 -16.09
CA VAL A 555 -14.31 3.21 -17.27
C VAL A 555 -15.27 2.20 -17.91
N ALA A 556 -15.50 2.34 -19.21
CA ALA A 556 -16.34 1.41 -19.96
C ALA A 556 -15.67 0.04 -20.14
N PRO A 557 -16.44 -1.07 -20.14
CA PRO A 557 -15.91 -2.42 -20.39
C PRO A 557 -15.13 -2.52 -21.69
N THR A 558 -13.95 -3.12 -21.64
CA THR A 558 -13.06 -3.32 -22.79
C THR A 558 -13.23 -4.69 -23.47
N GLY A 559 -14.05 -5.56 -22.89
CA GLY A 559 -14.25 -6.94 -23.35
C GLY A 559 -14.77 -7.04 -24.78
N TRP A 560 -14.20 -7.95 -25.57
CA TRP A 560 -14.65 -8.18 -26.94
C TRP A 560 -14.46 -9.62 -27.37
N VAL A 561 -15.42 -10.17 -28.12
CA VAL A 561 -15.35 -11.52 -28.69
C VAL A 561 -15.55 -11.48 -30.19
N ALA A 562 -14.66 -12.14 -30.93
CA ALA A 562 -14.76 -12.23 -32.36
C ALA A 562 -16.11 -12.82 -32.82
N PRO A 563 -16.76 -12.19 -33.83
CA PRO A 563 -18.04 -12.69 -34.34
C PRO A 563 -17.86 -14.03 -35.08
N GLY A 564 -18.95 -14.79 -35.17
CA GLY A 564 -18.99 -16.05 -35.91
C GLY A 564 -18.72 -17.29 -35.05
N ARG A 565 -18.29 -18.38 -35.70
CA ARG A 565 -18.02 -19.67 -35.06
C ARG A 565 -16.61 -20.15 -35.44
N PRO A 566 -15.55 -19.46 -34.97
CA PRO A 566 -14.19 -19.87 -35.27
C PRO A 566 -13.91 -21.24 -34.66
N ALA A 567 -12.90 -21.94 -35.20
CA ALA A 567 -12.49 -23.21 -34.63
C ALA A 567 -11.96 -23.02 -33.20
N HIS A 568 -11.24 -21.92 -32.95
CA HIS A 568 -10.60 -21.58 -31.69
C HIS A 568 -10.70 -20.06 -31.45
N TYR A 569 -10.73 -19.65 -30.19
CA TYR A 569 -10.49 -18.26 -29.79
C TYR A 569 -9.06 -18.12 -29.27
N GLY A 570 -8.46 -16.94 -29.45
CA GLY A 570 -7.15 -16.57 -28.96
C GLY A 570 -7.21 -15.33 -28.08
N PHE A 571 -6.45 -15.29 -27.00
CA PHE A 571 -6.34 -14.16 -26.08
C PHE A 571 -4.94 -14.11 -25.46
N ASP A 572 -4.61 -12.97 -24.87
CA ASP A 572 -3.31 -12.72 -24.23
C ASP A 572 -3.39 -12.87 -22.69
N ALA A 573 -2.27 -13.25 -22.06
CA ALA A 573 -2.16 -13.39 -20.61
C ALA A 573 -1.00 -12.58 -20.00
N ALA A 574 -0.64 -11.45 -20.60
CA ALA A 574 0.35 -10.50 -20.10
C ALA A 574 -0.20 -9.54 -19.02
N THR A 575 -1.43 -9.75 -18.54
CA THR A 575 -2.06 -8.98 -17.46
C THR A 575 -2.69 -9.93 -16.43
N LEU A 576 -2.93 -9.46 -15.20
CA LEU A 576 -3.66 -10.21 -14.19
C LEU A 576 -5.01 -10.74 -14.72
N ALA A 577 -5.75 -9.90 -15.45
CA ALA A 577 -7.02 -10.29 -16.08
C ALA A 577 -6.86 -11.50 -17.03
N GLY A 578 -5.83 -11.48 -17.87
CA GLY A 578 -5.52 -12.60 -18.77
C GLY A 578 -5.13 -13.87 -18.01
N ILE A 579 -4.37 -13.75 -16.92
CA ILE A 579 -4.00 -14.88 -16.06
C ILE A 579 -5.23 -15.50 -15.40
N GLN A 580 -6.12 -14.67 -14.86
CA GLN A 580 -7.39 -15.10 -14.28
C GLN A 580 -8.24 -15.85 -15.30
N ALA A 581 -8.32 -15.36 -16.55
CA ALA A 581 -9.06 -16.04 -17.61
C ALA A 581 -8.48 -17.42 -17.93
N VAL A 582 -7.15 -17.56 -18.03
CA VAL A 582 -6.48 -18.86 -18.22
C VAL A 582 -6.90 -19.83 -17.12
N ASN A 583 -6.74 -19.44 -15.86
CA ASN A 583 -7.01 -20.30 -14.72
C ASN A 583 -8.51 -20.61 -14.55
N ALA A 584 -9.40 -19.66 -14.88
CA ALA A 584 -10.85 -19.87 -14.91
C ALA A 584 -11.25 -20.92 -15.96
N PHE A 585 -10.66 -20.88 -17.17
CA PHE A 585 -10.91 -21.89 -18.20
C PHE A 585 -10.39 -23.28 -17.80
N VAL A 586 -9.18 -23.35 -17.21
CA VAL A 586 -8.62 -24.60 -16.68
C VAL A 586 -9.53 -25.19 -15.61
N ALA A 587 -9.98 -24.37 -14.64
CA ALA A 587 -10.90 -24.79 -13.59
C ALA A 587 -12.25 -25.26 -14.13
N ALA A 588 -12.73 -24.65 -15.22
CA ALA A 588 -13.96 -25.07 -15.92
C ALA A 588 -13.78 -26.32 -16.80
N GLY A 589 -12.59 -26.92 -16.85
CA GLY A 589 -12.28 -28.09 -17.68
C GLY A 589 -12.21 -27.79 -19.18
N VAL A 590 -12.06 -26.52 -19.57
CA VAL A 590 -11.88 -26.12 -20.96
C VAL A 590 -10.42 -26.37 -21.35
N PRO A 591 -10.14 -27.08 -22.47
CA PRO A 591 -8.76 -27.29 -22.91
C PRO A 591 -8.08 -25.98 -23.31
N VAL A 592 -7.22 -25.45 -22.44
CA VAL A 592 -6.38 -24.29 -22.73
C VAL A 592 -5.07 -24.74 -23.36
N ARG A 593 -4.61 -24.02 -24.38
CA ARG A 593 -3.28 -24.23 -24.97
C ARG A 593 -2.54 -22.91 -25.16
N ARG A 594 -1.22 -22.96 -25.15
CA ARG A 594 -0.34 -21.82 -25.46
C ARG A 594 0.41 -22.06 -26.76
N THR A 595 0.34 -21.10 -27.67
CA THR A 595 1.10 -21.15 -28.94
C THR A 595 2.57 -20.79 -28.71
N ALA A 596 3.45 -21.09 -29.66
CA ALA A 596 4.85 -20.65 -29.61
C ALA A 596 5.02 -19.12 -29.63
N ALA A 597 3.98 -18.38 -30.06
CA ALA A 597 3.94 -16.93 -30.03
C ALA A 597 3.38 -16.38 -28.70
N GLY A 598 3.16 -17.23 -27.69
CA GLY A 598 2.65 -16.82 -26.38
C GLY A 598 1.13 -16.69 -26.28
N VAL A 599 0.40 -16.66 -27.40
CA VAL A 599 -1.08 -16.54 -27.41
C VAL A 599 -1.74 -17.77 -26.79
N PHE A 600 -2.67 -17.55 -25.85
CA PHE A 600 -3.49 -18.59 -25.25
C PHE A 600 -4.72 -18.86 -26.10
N THR A 601 -5.16 -20.11 -26.16
CA THR A 601 -6.27 -20.53 -27.02
C THR A 601 -7.21 -21.52 -26.34
N VAL A 602 -8.50 -21.32 -26.59
CA VAL A 602 -9.59 -22.20 -26.17
C VAL A 602 -10.43 -22.65 -27.39
N PRO A 603 -11.08 -23.82 -27.34
CA PRO A 603 -11.90 -24.29 -28.45
C PRO A 603 -13.09 -23.36 -28.72
N GLY A 604 -13.47 -23.21 -29.98
CA GLY A 604 -14.63 -22.40 -30.37
C GLY A 604 -15.96 -22.87 -29.79
N SER A 605 -16.03 -24.13 -29.32
CA SER A 605 -17.18 -24.67 -28.58
C SER A 605 -17.36 -24.06 -27.18
N ALA A 606 -16.32 -23.43 -26.61
CA ALA A 606 -16.38 -22.77 -25.30
C ALA A 606 -16.93 -21.33 -25.36
N ARG A 607 -17.61 -20.94 -26.45
CA ARG A 607 -18.04 -19.55 -26.70
C ARG A 607 -18.75 -18.87 -25.53
N ALA A 608 -19.64 -19.57 -24.82
CA ALA A 608 -20.36 -18.97 -23.69
C ALA A 608 -19.42 -18.55 -22.55
N LEU A 609 -18.44 -19.40 -22.22
CA LEU A 609 -17.41 -19.06 -21.20
C LEU A 609 -16.45 -17.98 -21.70
N VAL A 610 -16.21 -17.91 -23.02
CA VAL A 610 -15.44 -16.82 -23.63
C VAL A 610 -16.17 -15.49 -23.54
N GLU A 611 -17.48 -15.47 -23.79
CA GLU A 611 -18.32 -14.27 -23.64
C GLU A 611 -18.38 -13.80 -22.18
N ASP A 612 -18.49 -14.73 -21.24
CA ASP A 612 -18.43 -14.46 -19.80
C ASP A 612 -17.06 -13.92 -19.37
N ALA A 613 -15.97 -14.57 -19.77
CA ALA A 613 -14.61 -14.12 -19.47
C ALA A 613 -14.31 -12.74 -20.09
N ALA A 614 -14.76 -12.47 -21.31
CA ALA A 614 -14.61 -11.16 -21.93
C ALA A 614 -15.34 -10.07 -21.15
N ALA A 615 -16.57 -10.35 -20.71
CA ALA A 615 -17.37 -9.40 -19.92
C ALA A 615 -16.77 -9.15 -18.53
N THR A 616 -16.31 -10.20 -17.86
CA THR A 616 -15.77 -10.15 -16.49
C THR A 616 -14.37 -9.53 -16.44
N TYR A 617 -13.48 -9.91 -17.36
CA TYR A 617 -12.06 -9.53 -17.30
C TYR A 617 -11.67 -8.42 -18.29
N GLY A 618 -12.59 -7.99 -19.16
CA GLY A 618 -12.31 -6.93 -20.14
C GLY A 618 -11.34 -7.34 -21.27
N LEU A 619 -11.23 -8.64 -21.56
CA LEU A 619 -10.25 -9.17 -22.53
C LEU A 619 -10.79 -9.23 -23.96
N GLU A 620 -9.88 -9.15 -24.94
CA GLU A 620 -10.17 -9.43 -26.34
C GLU A 620 -9.95 -10.91 -26.66
N PHE A 621 -10.96 -11.53 -27.29
CA PHE A 621 -10.89 -12.89 -27.82
C PHE A 621 -11.00 -12.88 -29.35
N SER A 622 -9.85 -13.06 -30.01
CA SER A 622 -9.72 -13.08 -31.46
C SER A 622 -10.01 -14.45 -32.07
N ALA A 623 -10.48 -14.49 -33.32
CA ALA A 623 -10.73 -15.74 -34.05
C ALA A 623 -9.42 -16.37 -34.56
N LEU A 624 -9.12 -17.61 -34.15
CA LEU A 624 -7.95 -18.34 -34.62
C LEU A 624 -8.32 -19.48 -35.58
N THR A 625 -7.46 -19.67 -36.59
CA THR A 625 -7.56 -20.81 -37.51
C THR A 625 -6.92 -22.06 -36.91
N GLY A 626 -7.31 -23.25 -37.40
CA GLY A 626 -6.66 -24.50 -36.99
C GLY A 626 -5.16 -24.57 -37.31
N ALA A 627 -4.67 -23.78 -38.28
CA ALA A 627 -3.26 -23.68 -38.57
C ALA A 627 -2.50 -22.85 -37.52
N ALA A 628 -3.11 -21.80 -36.99
CA ALA A 628 -2.51 -20.91 -35.98
C ALA A 628 -2.29 -21.61 -34.63
N VAL A 629 -3.08 -22.64 -34.31
CA VAL A 629 -2.98 -23.41 -33.07
C VAL A 629 -2.14 -24.69 -33.20
N ARG A 630 -1.54 -24.93 -34.38
CA ARG A 630 -0.73 -26.12 -34.62
C ARG A 630 0.55 -26.07 -33.78
N GLY A 631 0.78 -27.10 -32.98
CA GLY A 631 1.94 -27.16 -32.08
C GLY A 631 1.76 -26.40 -30.77
N ALA A 632 0.57 -25.84 -30.50
CA ALA A 632 0.26 -25.25 -29.21
C ALA A 632 0.26 -26.32 -28.11
N VAL A 633 0.91 -26.00 -26.99
CA VAL A 633 1.10 -26.91 -25.84
C VAL A 633 -0.06 -26.75 -24.85
N PRO A 634 -0.56 -27.83 -24.22
CA PRO A 634 -1.57 -27.72 -23.17
C PRO A 634 -1.09 -26.89 -21.98
N VAL A 635 -2.00 -26.13 -21.38
CA VAL A 635 -1.79 -25.44 -20.08
C VAL A 635 -2.78 -26.06 -19.09
N GLY A 636 -2.28 -26.57 -17.95
CA GLY A 636 -3.09 -27.37 -17.04
C GLY A 636 -2.68 -27.33 -15.57
N ILE A 637 -1.87 -26.36 -15.17
CA ILE A 637 -1.44 -26.21 -13.77
C ILE A 637 -2.54 -25.53 -13.00
N GLY A 638 -3.16 -26.30 -12.09
CA GLY A 638 -4.19 -25.80 -11.20
C GLY A 638 -3.82 -25.90 -9.73
N ARG A 639 -2.91 -26.83 -9.36
CA ARG A 639 -2.58 -27.16 -7.96
C ARG A 639 -1.12 -26.85 -7.67
N VAL A 640 -0.90 -25.82 -6.86
CA VAL A 640 0.44 -25.33 -6.51
C VAL A 640 0.72 -25.62 -5.03
N GLY A 641 1.79 -26.36 -4.76
CA GLY A 641 2.33 -26.47 -3.40
C GLY A 641 3.12 -25.20 -3.07
N THR A 642 2.79 -24.50 -2.00
CA THR A 642 3.40 -23.22 -1.66
C THR A 642 4.17 -23.28 -0.36
N SER A 643 5.28 -22.54 -0.28
CA SER A 643 5.93 -22.13 0.97
C SER A 643 6.19 -20.63 0.81
N ALA A 644 5.21 -19.81 1.18
CA ALA A 644 5.16 -18.39 0.84
C ALA A 644 4.56 -17.54 2.00
N PRO A 645 4.92 -16.25 2.12
CA PRO A 645 4.26 -15.32 3.04
C PRO A 645 2.84 -15.00 2.58
N ALA A 646 2.05 -14.37 3.46
CA ALA A 646 0.61 -14.18 3.26
C ALA A 646 0.26 -13.33 2.02
N ASP A 647 1.05 -12.30 1.74
CA ASP A 647 0.85 -11.41 0.60
C ASP A 647 1.10 -12.10 -0.75
N GLU A 648 2.12 -12.95 -0.83
CA GLU A 648 2.40 -13.74 -2.03
C GLU A 648 1.34 -14.83 -2.24
N LEU A 649 0.83 -15.44 -1.17
CA LEU A 649 -0.32 -16.35 -1.25
C LEU A 649 -1.57 -15.62 -1.77
N HIS A 650 -1.80 -14.39 -1.30
CA HIS A 650 -2.91 -13.56 -1.79
C HIS A 650 -2.73 -13.22 -3.28
N ALA A 651 -1.53 -12.85 -3.73
CA ALA A 651 -1.27 -12.60 -5.15
C ALA A 651 -1.48 -13.86 -6.02
N LEU A 652 -1.03 -15.03 -5.56
CA LEU A 652 -1.29 -16.32 -6.22
C LEU A 652 -2.80 -16.65 -6.29
N ALA A 653 -3.53 -16.40 -5.21
CA ALA A 653 -4.97 -16.57 -5.16
C ALA A 653 -5.69 -15.58 -6.11
N ARG A 654 -5.24 -14.32 -6.18
CA ARG A 654 -5.76 -13.32 -7.14
C ARG A 654 -5.56 -13.75 -8.58
N MET A 655 -4.44 -14.39 -8.89
CA MET A 655 -4.17 -14.99 -10.21
C MET A 655 -5.05 -16.23 -10.50
N GLY A 656 -5.73 -16.79 -9.49
CA GLY A 656 -6.60 -17.96 -9.64
C GLY A 656 -5.89 -19.31 -9.48
N PHE A 657 -4.70 -19.34 -8.88
CA PHE A 657 -4.02 -20.60 -8.54
C PHE A 657 -4.59 -21.19 -7.24
N ALA A 658 -4.89 -22.49 -7.23
CA ALA A 658 -5.21 -23.19 -5.99
C ALA A 658 -3.92 -23.56 -5.26
N THR A 659 -3.69 -22.95 -4.12
CA THR A 659 -2.46 -23.11 -3.33
C THR A 659 -2.67 -23.97 -2.10
N THR A 660 -1.70 -24.83 -1.78
CA THR A 660 -1.66 -25.56 -0.51
C THR A 660 -0.31 -25.28 0.17
N ASN A 661 -0.31 -24.78 1.39
CA ASN A 661 0.94 -24.60 2.14
C ASN A 661 1.57 -25.98 2.46
N VAL A 662 2.83 -26.18 2.04
CA VAL A 662 3.56 -27.45 2.16
C VAL A 662 4.88 -27.29 2.89
N ASN A 663 5.31 -28.36 3.55
CA ASN A 663 6.60 -28.50 4.20
C ASN A 663 7.03 -29.98 4.20
N ALA A 664 8.29 -30.24 4.55
CA ALA A 664 8.82 -31.60 4.56
C ALA A 664 8.13 -32.52 5.58
N ALA A 665 7.70 -31.97 6.72
CA ALA A 665 7.03 -32.75 7.76
C ALA A 665 5.67 -33.31 7.30
N GLY A 666 4.88 -32.51 6.57
CA GLY A 666 3.59 -32.97 6.03
C GLY A 666 3.74 -34.04 4.96
N PHE A 667 4.74 -33.95 4.08
CA PHE A 667 5.08 -35.05 3.14
C PHE A 667 5.48 -36.31 3.90
N ASN A 668 6.34 -36.18 4.91
CA ASN A 668 6.80 -37.32 5.71
C ASN A 668 5.67 -37.98 6.50
N ALA A 669 4.69 -37.20 6.95
CA ALA A 669 3.49 -37.67 7.65
C ALA A 669 2.40 -38.20 6.70
N GLY A 670 2.55 -38.02 5.37
CA GLY A 670 1.54 -38.41 4.38
C GLY A 670 0.29 -37.52 4.40
N THR A 671 0.41 -36.27 4.85
CA THR A 671 -0.67 -35.27 4.78
C THR A 671 -1.00 -34.90 3.32
N TYR A 672 0.02 -34.93 2.46
CA TYR A 672 -0.06 -34.73 1.02
C TYR A 672 1.07 -35.51 0.34
N ALA A 673 0.93 -35.78 -0.96
CA ALA A 673 1.90 -36.43 -1.82
C ALA A 673 2.33 -35.51 -2.96
N PHE A 674 3.52 -35.71 -3.53
CA PHE A 674 4.01 -34.87 -4.64
C PHE A 674 3.08 -34.93 -5.87
N ALA A 675 2.38 -36.04 -6.10
CA ALA A 675 1.39 -36.17 -7.18
C ALA A 675 0.13 -35.31 -6.99
N ASP A 676 -0.06 -34.74 -5.80
CA ASP A 676 -1.15 -33.81 -5.51
C ASP A 676 -0.89 -32.42 -6.11
N PHE A 677 0.33 -32.15 -6.58
CA PHE A 677 0.77 -30.85 -7.06
C PHE A 677 1.35 -30.94 -8.47
N ASP A 678 1.06 -29.91 -9.26
CA ASP A 678 1.58 -29.74 -10.61
C ASP A 678 2.85 -28.86 -10.57
N ALA A 679 2.92 -27.92 -9.62
CA ALA A 679 4.05 -27.02 -9.41
C ALA A 679 4.31 -26.73 -7.92
N PHE A 680 5.51 -26.25 -7.60
CA PHE A 680 5.85 -25.64 -6.31
C PHE A 680 6.25 -24.17 -6.46
N TYR A 681 5.77 -23.32 -5.56
CA TYR A 681 6.24 -21.95 -5.40
C TYR A 681 6.85 -21.77 -3.99
N VAL A 682 8.14 -21.44 -3.92
CA VAL A 682 8.92 -21.41 -2.68
C VAL A 682 9.62 -20.06 -2.53
N SER A 683 9.18 -19.27 -1.57
CA SER A 683 9.74 -17.95 -1.22
C SER A 683 10.05 -17.79 0.27
N THR A 684 9.84 -18.84 1.08
CA THR A 684 10.16 -18.88 2.51
C THR A 684 11.03 -20.08 2.84
N THR A 685 11.55 -20.12 4.07
CA THR A 685 12.37 -21.25 4.54
C THR A 685 11.54 -22.45 5.05
N GLY A 686 10.21 -22.34 4.99
CA GLY A 686 9.26 -23.33 5.54
C GLY A 686 9.34 -24.72 4.89
N PHE A 687 9.76 -24.80 3.63
CA PHE A 687 9.99 -26.07 2.95
C PHE A 687 11.48 -26.35 2.75
N ASN A 688 12.06 -27.22 3.58
CA ASN A 688 13.43 -27.72 3.40
C ASN A 688 13.44 -29.13 2.77
N PRO A 689 13.90 -29.31 1.52
CA PRO A 689 13.86 -30.61 0.85
C PRO A 689 14.79 -31.66 1.48
N GLN A 690 15.85 -31.24 2.20
CA GLN A 690 16.76 -32.16 2.90
C GLN A 690 16.11 -32.84 4.12
N GLN A 691 14.99 -32.31 4.62
CA GLN A 691 14.24 -32.90 5.73
C GLN A 691 13.25 -33.98 5.28
N LEU A 692 13.10 -34.21 3.97
CA LEU A 692 12.30 -35.33 3.46
C LEU A 692 12.96 -36.66 3.86
N ASN A 693 12.15 -37.62 4.30
CA ASN A 693 12.62 -38.98 4.56
C ASN A 693 12.95 -39.68 3.23
N ALA A 694 13.65 -40.82 3.28
CA ALA A 694 14.10 -41.53 2.08
C ALA A 694 12.97 -41.88 1.09
N THR A 695 11.76 -42.16 1.58
CA THR A 695 10.60 -42.45 0.71
C THR A 695 10.16 -41.20 -0.03
N GLN A 696 10.06 -40.08 0.67
CA GLN A 696 9.62 -38.82 0.08
C GLN A 696 10.71 -38.17 -0.80
N GLN A 697 12.00 -38.37 -0.52
CA GLN A 697 13.08 -37.98 -1.43
C GLN A 697 12.99 -38.72 -2.78
N ALA A 698 12.67 -40.02 -2.75
CA ALA A 698 12.46 -40.80 -3.96
C ALA A 698 11.20 -40.32 -4.72
N ALA A 699 10.12 -40.02 -4.01
CA ALA A 699 8.90 -39.47 -4.60
C ALA A 699 9.13 -38.09 -5.24
N PHE A 700 9.85 -37.18 -4.57
CA PHE A 700 10.23 -35.87 -5.10
C PHE A 700 11.08 -36.01 -6.37
N THR A 701 12.05 -36.93 -6.37
CA THR A 701 12.89 -37.20 -7.55
C THR A 701 12.08 -37.76 -8.71
N ALA A 702 11.13 -38.67 -8.46
CA ALA A 702 10.24 -39.21 -9.49
C ALA A 702 9.29 -38.14 -10.05
N TRP A 703 8.77 -37.26 -9.20
CA TRP A 703 7.93 -36.14 -9.61
C TRP A 703 8.69 -35.15 -10.50
N ARG A 704 9.93 -34.79 -10.13
CA ARG A 704 10.79 -33.96 -11.00
C ARG A 704 11.04 -34.60 -12.35
N ALA A 705 11.38 -35.90 -12.37
CA ALA A 705 11.61 -36.64 -13.60
C ALA A 705 10.38 -36.73 -14.52
N ALA A 706 9.18 -36.49 -13.99
CA ALA A 706 7.93 -36.46 -14.73
C ALA A 706 7.57 -35.07 -15.29
N GLY A 707 8.42 -34.06 -15.13
CA GLY A 707 8.17 -32.70 -15.65
C GLY A 707 7.47 -31.77 -14.66
N GLY A 708 7.67 -31.93 -13.36
CA GLY A 708 7.13 -30.99 -12.37
C GLY A 708 7.77 -29.60 -12.47
N THR A 709 7.08 -28.56 -12.01
CA THR A 709 7.58 -27.18 -12.10
C THR A 709 7.95 -26.59 -10.73
N ILE A 710 9.08 -25.90 -10.61
CA ILE A 710 9.54 -25.27 -9.38
C ILE A 710 9.84 -23.79 -9.64
N VAL A 711 9.18 -22.91 -8.90
CA VAL A 711 9.42 -21.47 -8.89
C VAL A 711 9.98 -21.09 -7.52
N GLY A 712 11.18 -20.54 -7.49
CA GLY A 712 11.83 -20.03 -6.28
C GLY A 712 11.96 -18.51 -6.31
N ARG A 713 11.76 -17.85 -5.18
CA ARG A 713 11.99 -16.39 -5.05
C ARG A 713 12.96 -16.06 -3.91
N GLY A 714 13.87 -15.14 -4.19
CA GLY A 714 14.86 -14.59 -3.27
C GLY A 714 15.79 -15.64 -2.67
N ALA A 715 16.42 -15.27 -1.56
CA ALA A 715 17.33 -16.13 -0.80
C ALA A 715 16.69 -17.46 -0.36
N SER A 716 15.41 -17.46 0.00
CA SER A 716 14.67 -18.65 0.38
C SER A 716 14.50 -19.63 -0.79
N GLY A 717 14.04 -19.15 -1.94
CA GLY A 717 13.88 -19.96 -3.15
C GLY A 717 15.21 -20.47 -3.70
N TRP A 718 16.25 -19.64 -3.67
CA TRP A 718 17.61 -20.09 -4.00
C TRP A 718 18.11 -21.16 -3.03
N THR A 719 17.92 -20.99 -1.72
CA THR A 719 18.30 -21.99 -0.70
C THR A 719 17.57 -23.31 -0.91
N PHE A 720 16.29 -23.27 -1.29
CA PHE A 720 15.56 -24.48 -1.68
C PHE A 720 16.21 -25.16 -2.88
N SER A 721 16.53 -24.38 -3.93
CA SER A 721 17.19 -24.87 -5.15
C SER A 721 18.54 -25.51 -4.88
N ASP A 722 19.40 -24.86 -4.10
CA ASP A 722 20.72 -25.37 -3.70
C ASP A 722 20.60 -26.69 -2.92
N ARG A 723 19.72 -26.72 -1.92
CA ARG A 723 19.48 -27.93 -1.10
C ARG A 723 18.87 -29.10 -1.87
N ALA A 724 18.15 -28.81 -2.96
CA ALA A 724 17.54 -29.80 -3.84
C ALA A 724 18.42 -30.17 -5.05
N ASP A 725 19.61 -29.58 -5.19
CA ASP A 725 20.54 -29.78 -6.31
C ASP A 725 19.86 -29.49 -7.66
N LEU A 726 19.27 -28.30 -7.80
CA LEU A 726 18.52 -27.89 -9.00
C LEU A 726 19.38 -27.14 -10.03
N LEU A 727 19.56 -25.83 -9.86
CA LEU A 727 20.30 -24.97 -10.81
C LEU A 727 21.69 -24.63 -10.28
N ASP A 728 22.71 -24.75 -11.15
CA ASP A 728 24.09 -24.34 -10.86
C ASP A 728 24.21 -22.81 -10.99
N VAL A 729 23.83 -22.11 -9.92
CA VAL A 729 23.89 -20.64 -9.84
C VAL A 729 24.04 -20.22 -8.38
N GLY A 730 24.90 -19.23 -8.11
CA GLY A 730 25.03 -18.61 -6.79
C GLY A 730 24.11 -17.39 -6.64
N LEU A 731 23.90 -16.95 -5.40
CA LEU A 731 23.15 -15.74 -5.06
C LEU A 731 24.06 -14.73 -4.35
N VAL A 732 24.02 -13.48 -4.77
CA VAL A 732 24.62 -12.34 -4.09
C VAL A 732 23.49 -11.61 -3.35
N ASN A 733 23.59 -11.58 -2.02
CA ASN A 733 22.63 -10.97 -1.11
C ASN A 733 23.38 -10.23 0.01
N PRO A 734 23.90 -9.02 -0.25
CA PRO A 734 24.64 -8.23 0.71
C PRO A 734 23.76 -7.77 1.88
N THR A 735 24.30 -7.84 3.10
CA THR A 735 23.58 -7.36 4.31
C THR A 735 23.31 -5.86 4.26
N ASP A 736 24.18 -5.09 3.63
CA ASP A 736 24.10 -3.63 3.54
C ASP A 736 22.96 -3.16 2.62
N TRP A 737 22.26 -4.08 1.96
CA TRP A 737 21.10 -3.81 1.09
C TRP A 737 19.77 -4.18 1.76
N ASN A 738 19.75 -4.58 3.04
CA ASN A 738 18.56 -5.07 3.75
C ASN A 738 17.44 -4.03 4.01
N MET A 739 17.66 -2.77 3.68
CA MET A 739 16.66 -1.71 3.71
C MET A 739 16.49 -1.04 2.34
N ALA A 740 17.26 -1.48 1.34
CA ALA A 740 17.17 -0.94 -0.01
C ALA A 740 15.93 -1.47 -0.72
N ASN A 741 15.25 -0.59 -1.45
CA ASN A 741 14.11 -0.94 -2.26
C ASN A 741 13.89 0.10 -3.36
N GLY A 742 13.20 -0.27 -4.43
CA GLY A 742 12.94 0.66 -5.52
C GLY A 742 12.43 0.01 -6.79
N ILE A 743 12.21 0.86 -7.79
CA ILE A 743 11.85 0.48 -9.15
C ILE A 743 13.12 0.49 -10.01
N VAL A 744 13.31 -0.59 -10.76
CA VAL A 744 14.49 -0.81 -11.59
C VAL A 744 14.10 -1.06 -13.05
N ALA A 745 14.87 -0.52 -13.98
CA ALA A 745 14.85 -0.93 -15.37
C ALA A 745 15.53 -2.30 -15.54
N VAL A 746 14.95 -3.13 -16.39
CA VAL A 746 15.39 -4.50 -16.63
C VAL A 746 15.47 -4.82 -18.12
N ASP A 747 16.46 -5.64 -18.49
CA ASP A 747 16.62 -6.19 -19.82
C ASP A 747 16.05 -7.62 -19.84
N ASN A 748 14.93 -7.81 -20.55
CA ASN A 748 14.30 -9.11 -20.75
C ASN A 748 14.88 -9.85 -21.96
N ASP A 749 15.19 -11.15 -21.84
CA ASP A 749 15.52 -11.98 -22.99
C ASP A 749 14.26 -12.24 -23.84
N PRO A 750 14.16 -11.76 -25.10
CA PRO A 750 12.97 -11.98 -25.93
C PRO A 750 12.69 -13.45 -26.24
N ALA A 751 13.68 -14.33 -26.09
CA ALA A 751 13.52 -15.77 -26.24
C ALA A 751 13.03 -16.46 -24.95
N SER A 752 12.94 -15.74 -23.83
CA SER A 752 12.47 -16.30 -22.57
C SER A 752 10.96 -16.58 -22.61
N PRO A 753 10.52 -17.79 -22.25
CA PRO A 753 9.12 -18.11 -21.99
C PRO A 753 8.56 -17.43 -20.72
N VAL A 754 9.43 -16.92 -19.83
CA VAL A 754 9.08 -16.28 -18.56
C VAL A 754 8.97 -14.76 -18.74
N THR A 755 10.00 -14.14 -19.33
CA THR A 755 10.19 -12.68 -19.32
C THR A 755 10.15 -12.03 -20.70
N GLY A 756 10.09 -12.80 -21.80
CA GLY A 756 10.27 -12.27 -23.17
C GLY A 756 9.24 -11.23 -23.62
N GLY A 757 8.08 -11.15 -22.96
CA GLY A 757 7.07 -10.10 -23.13
C GLY A 757 6.74 -9.33 -21.85
N ALA A 758 7.62 -9.38 -20.84
CA ALA A 758 7.39 -8.73 -19.56
C ALA A 758 7.69 -7.23 -19.60
N SER A 759 7.25 -6.50 -18.57
CA SER A 759 7.53 -5.08 -18.37
C SER A 759 9.04 -4.78 -18.46
N PRO A 760 9.45 -3.62 -19.02
CA PRO A 760 10.83 -3.15 -18.98
C PRO A 760 11.27 -2.63 -17.60
N SER A 761 10.35 -2.63 -16.62
CA SER A 761 10.60 -2.29 -15.21
C SER A 761 10.33 -3.49 -14.31
N SER A 762 10.95 -3.50 -13.12
CA SER A 762 10.67 -4.44 -12.04
C SER A 762 10.76 -3.74 -10.68
N PHE A 763 10.29 -4.41 -9.63
CA PHE A 763 10.44 -3.97 -8.25
C PHE A 763 11.47 -4.84 -7.51
N VAL A 764 12.25 -4.19 -6.63
CA VAL A 764 13.18 -4.85 -5.71
C VAL A 764 12.96 -4.36 -4.29
N SER A 765 13.07 -5.27 -3.34
CA SER A 765 13.16 -5.01 -1.90
C SER A 765 14.19 -5.96 -1.33
N ASN A 766 15.12 -5.45 -0.54
CA ASN A 766 16.30 -6.20 -0.09
C ASN A 766 17.02 -6.84 -1.28
N PRO A 767 17.42 -6.02 -2.28
CA PRO A 767 17.78 -6.47 -3.62
C PRO A 767 18.84 -7.55 -3.61
N GLN A 768 18.74 -8.44 -4.60
CA GLN A 768 19.62 -9.59 -4.75
C GLN A 768 19.90 -9.77 -6.25
N HIS A 769 21.00 -10.45 -6.57
CA HIS A 769 21.24 -10.88 -7.94
C HIS A 769 21.95 -12.23 -7.97
N PHE A 770 21.83 -12.92 -9.09
CA PHE A 770 22.51 -14.20 -9.28
C PHE A 770 23.95 -13.98 -9.74
N THR A 771 24.82 -14.95 -9.45
CA THR A 771 26.16 -15.00 -10.04
C THR A 771 26.08 -15.39 -11.52
N THR A 772 27.22 -15.44 -12.21
CA THR A 772 27.27 -16.03 -13.55
C THR A 772 26.71 -17.46 -13.51
N PRO A 773 25.67 -17.80 -14.29
CA PRO A 773 25.09 -19.13 -14.25
C PRO A 773 26.00 -20.19 -14.87
N GLY A 774 25.90 -21.40 -14.34
CA GLY A 774 26.56 -22.60 -14.85
C GLY A 774 25.94 -23.14 -16.13
N ALA A 775 26.44 -24.29 -16.59
CA ALA A 775 25.98 -24.90 -17.83
C ALA A 775 24.50 -25.36 -17.69
N GLY A 776 23.67 -25.02 -18.69
CA GLY A 776 22.26 -25.41 -18.71
C GLY A 776 21.29 -24.46 -17.99
N VAL A 777 21.81 -23.37 -17.42
CA VAL A 777 21.00 -22.29 -16.82
C VAL A 777 20.95 -21.09 -17.78
N ARG A 778 19.74 -20.64 -18.12
CA ARG A 778 19.47 -19.44 -18.94
C ARG A 778 19.32 -18.22 -18.03
N VAL A 779 19.80 -17.08 -18.49
CA VAL A 779 19.44 -15.77 -17.92
C VAL A 779 18.22 -15.25 -18.65
N ASP A 780 17.11 -15.10 -17.95
CA ASP A 780 15.85 -14.60 -18.50
C ASP A 780 15.73 -13.09 -18.38
N GLN A 781 16.31 -12.51 -17.32
CA GLN A 781 16.27 -11.06 -17.08
C GLN A 781 17.53 -10.59 -16.37
N ARG A 782 17.96 -9.37 -16.71
CA ARG A 782 19.04 -8.63 -16.05
C ARG A 782 18.54 -7.30 -15.54
N LEU A 783 19.18 -6.78 -14.50
CA LEU A 783 19.15 -5.34 -14.24
C LEU A 783 19.78 -4.62 -15.44
N GLY A 784 19.26 -3.44 -15.77
CA GLY A 784 19.79 -2.61 -16.85
C GLY A 784 21.25 -2.16 -16.63
N GLY A 785 21.74 -1.30 -17.53
CA GLY A 785 23.08 -0.69 -17.46
C GLY A 785 23.25 0.35 -16.35
N GLY A 786 24.11 1.35 -16.55
CA GLY A 786 24.49 2.31 -15.49
C GLY A 786 23.35 3.12 -14.87
N ASP A 787 22.24 3.32 -15.59
CA ASP A 787 21.08 4.12 -15.16
C ASP A 787 19.85 3.23 -14.90
N PHE A 788 20.06 2.02 -14.36
CA PHE A 788 18.96 1.07 -14.17
C PHE A 788 18.07 1.40 -12.98
N PHE A 789 18.57 2.11 -11.97
CA PHE A 789 17.80 2.45 -10.79
C PHE A 789 16.93 3.67 -11.10
N LEU A 790 15.60 3.48 -11.17
CA LEU A 790 14.67 4.49 -11.64
C LEU A 790 14.14 5.35 -10.49
N ALA A 791 13.78 4.72 -9.39
CA ALA A 791 13.26 5.40 -8.20
C ALA A 791 13.48 4.54 -6.95
N GLY A 792 13.57 5.20 -5.79
CA GLY A 792 13.70 4.58 -4.48
C GLY A 792 15.02 4.92 -3.77
N HIS A 793 15.43 4.06 -2.86
CA HIS A 793 16.64 4.22 -2.06
C HIS A 793 17.46 2.92 -2.08
N TRP A 794 18.65 2.97 -2.69
CA TRP A 794 19.57 1.83 -2.72
C TRP A 794 21.04 2.27 -2.79
N ILE A 795 21.66 2.37 -1.61
CA ILE A 795 23.09 2.68 -1.50
C ILE A 795 23.95 1.55 -2.12
N GLY A 796 24.82 1.92 -3.07
CA GLY A 796 25.73 0.99 -3.76
C GLY A 796 25.07 0.18 -4.87
N GLN A 797 23.93 0.63 -5.40
CA GLN A 797 23.20 -0.02 -6.49
C GLN A 797 24.04 -0.28 -7.74
N GLU A 798 25.08 0.53 -8.00
CA GLU A 798 25.92 0.43 -9.19
C GLU A 798 26.61 -0.93 -9.31
N ALA A 799 26.85 -1.61 -8.18
CA ALA A 799 27.44 -2.95 -8.16
C ALA A 799 26.53 -4.04 -8.75
N ALA A 800 25.21 -3.79 -8.81
CA ALA A 800 24.21 -4.70 -9.34
C ALA A 800 23.91 -4.49 -10.84
N ALA A 801 24.42 -3.43 -11.45
CA ALA A 801 24.17 -3.11 -12.86
C ALA A 801 24.53 -4.29 -13.80
N GLY A 802 23.63 -4.63 -14.72
CA GLY A 802 23.80 -5.72 -15.68
C GLY A 802 23.71 -7.13 -15.08
N GLN A 803 23.52 -7.29 -13.77
CA GLN A 803 23.51 -8.61 -13.13
C GLN A 803 22.23 -9.40 -13.43
N PRO A 804 22.31 -10.74 -13.53
CA PRO A 804 21.12 -11.58 -13.71
C PRO A 804 20.20 -11.52 -12.49
N VAL A 805 18.90 -11.35 -12.72
CA VAL A 805 17.88 -11.31 -11.66
C VAL A 805 16.71 -12.28 -11.87
N VAL A 806 16.57 -12.84 -13.08
CA VAL A 806 15.73 -14.02 -13.30
C VAL A 806 16.53 -15.04 -14.10
N VAL A 807 16.55 -16.27 -13.61
CA VAL A 807 17.23 -17.40 -14.27
C VAL A 807 16.33 -18.62 -14.29
N SER A 808 16.49 -19.46 -15.29
CA SER A 808 15.74 -20.71 -15.39
C SER A 808 16.52 -21.82 -16.09
N GLY A 809 16.07 -23.06 -15.91
CA GLY A 809 16.66 -24.23 -16.53
C GLY A 809 15.87 -25.50 -16.23
N VAL A 810 16.36 -26.64 -16.70
CA VAL A 810 15.76 -27.95 -16.44
C VAL A 810 16.68 -28.74 -15.51
N ALA A 811 16.16 -29.17 -14.36
CA ALA A 811 16.91 -29.91 -13.36
C ALA A 811 16.20 -31.20 -12.96
N GLY A 812 16.83 -32.35 -13.22
CA GLY A 812 16.23 -33.66 -12.91
C GLY A 812 14.89 -33.92 -13.63
N GLY A 813 14.65 -33.25 -14.77
CA GLY A 813 13.41 -33.31 -15.54
C GLY A 813 12.39 -32.21 -15.22
N ALA A 814 12.58 -31.47 -14.14
CA ALA A 814 11.70 -30.37 -13.73
C ALA A 814 12.11 -29.04 -14.35
N ASP A 815 11.14 -28.21 -14.71
CA ASP A 815 11.37 -26.81 -15.06
C ASP A 815 11.55 -25.99 -13.79
N VAL A 816 12.66 -25.23 -13.72
CA VAL A 816 13.01 -24.44 -12.54
C VAL A 816 13.23 -22.99 -12.94
N THR A 817 12.56 -22.07 -12.24
CA THR A 817 12.76 -20.62 -12.40
C THR A 817 13.07 -20.01 -11.04
N LEU A 818 14.10 -19.16 -10.97
CA LEU A 818 14.48 -18.43 -9.76
C LEU A 818 14.41 -16.92 -10.02
N PHE A 819 13.74 -16.21 -9.11
CA PHE A 819 13.60 -14.75 -9.10
C PHE A 819 14.45 -14.15 -7.99
N ALA A 820 15.23 -13.12 -8.30
CA ALA A 820 15.90 -12.25 -7.34
C ALA A 820 15.20 -10.87 -7.22
N THR A 821 14.22 -10.60 -8.09
CA THR A 821 13.26 -9.50 -7.97
C THR A 821 12.08 -9.89 -7.06
N GLU A 822 11.19 -8.93 -6.80
CA GLU A 822 10.04 -9.09 -5.92
C GLU A 822 8.71 -8.96 -6.69
N PRO A 823 8.36 -9.90 -7.59
CA PRO A 823 7.24 -9.77 -8.52
C PRO A 823 5.85 -9.82 -7.85
N LEU A 824 5.76 -10.29 -6.61
CA LEU A 824 4.49 -10.45 -5.86
C LEU A 824 4.42 -9.57 -4.60
N TYR A 825 5.36 -8.63 -4.43
CA TYR A 825 5.51 -7.84 -3.19
C TYR A 825 4.23 -7.10 -2.81
N ARG A 826 3.66 -7.43 -1.64
CA ARG A 826 2.44 -6.82 -1.09
C ARG A 826 1.26 -6.81 -2.08
N SER A 827 1.23 -7.75 -3.03
CA SER A 827 0.27 -7.78 -4.14
C SER A 827 0.21 -6.50 -4.99
N HIS A 828 1.26 -5.66 -4.98
CA HIS A 828 1.27 -4.38 -5.69
C HIS A 828 1.74 -4.48 -7.15
N PRO A 829 2.86 -5.12 -7.53
CA PRO A 829 3.38 -5.09 -8.90
C PRO A 829 2.61 -6.01 -9.87
N GLU A 830 1.34 -5.74 -10.13
CA GLU A 830 0.47 -6.59 -10.96
C GLU A 830 0.99 -6.84 -12.38
N GLY A 831 1.77 -5.91 -12.94
CA GLY A 831 2.45 -6.05 -14.23
C GLY A 831 3.61 -7.07 -14.22
N LEU A 832 4.06 -7.51 -13.04
CA LEU A 832 5.08 -8.54 -12.87
C LEU A 832 4.49 -9.94 -12.61
N PHE A 833 3.21 -10.02 -12.26
CA PHE A 833 2.50 -11.29 -12.05
C PHE A 833 2.59 -12.25 -13.25
N PRO A 834 2.53 -11.79 -14.53
CA PRO A 834 2.71 -12.65 -15.69
C PRO A 834 4.04 -13.42 -15.68
N GLN A 835 5.11 -12.88 -15.11
CA GLN A 835 6.39 -13.60 -15.02
C GLN A 835 6.23 -14.85 -14.14
N VAL A 836 5.59 -14.72 -12.98
CA VAL A 836 5.35 -15.86 -12.08
C VAL A 836 4.38 -16.86 -12.69
N ALA A 837 3.28 -16.39 -13.31
CA ALA A 837 2.33 -17.27 -13.98
C ALA A 837 2.97 -18.03 -15.16
N ASN A 838 3.78 -17.36 -15.98
CA ASN A 838 4.54 -17.99 -17.06
C ASN A 838 5.57 -19.00 -16.55
N ALA A 839 6.22 -18.69 -15.42
CA ALA A 839 7.16 -19.61 -14.78
C ALA A 839 6.46 -20.85 -14.23
N LEU A 840 5.22 -20.71 -13.73
CA LEU A 840 4.41 -21.85 -13.32
C LEU A 840 3.99 -22.66 -14.54
N TRP A 841 3.38 -22.08 -15.57
CA TRP A 841 2.84 -22.79 -16.75
C TRP A 841 3.87 -23.38 -17.75
N GLN A 842 5.15 -23.48 -17.39
CA GLN A 842 6.17 -24.04 -18.31
C GLN A 842 5.89 -25.49 -18.70
#